data_AF-Q0CKJ4-F1
#
_entry.id   AF-Q0CKJ4-F1
#
_cell.length_a   1.000
_cell.length_b   1.000
_cell.length_c   1.000
_cell.angle_alpha   90.00
_cell.angle_beta   90.00
_cell.angle_gamma   90.00
#
_symmetry.space_group_name_H-M   'P 1'
#
loop_
_entity.id
_entity.type
_entity.pdbx_description
1 polymer ?
#
loop_
_entity_poly.entity_id
_entity_poly.type
_entity_poly.pdbx_seq_one_letter_code
_entity_poly.pdbx_strand_id
1 'polypeptide(L)'
;MQQNSHNPTRLRQIALLASDLSAAEDTLNTVLGTEVVFRDAQVAQWGLRNFLIAIGGDIIEVVSPFRDGTTAGRLLKKRGDGGYMIIMQTLDAVARKNYIESHGLSKVIFSHETQDGYCIQYHPKGIPGGMMPELDSHKPSPENPEPLMSPFSPWHACGTDYKSYSAGMRRASHLQLLQATCRLKPGEKDTEGAARTWEQVFGAKREGSELVFTNSRLKFTKGVDGLPEGLESITIGVKEKARYDDILRRAGNQNVYRDGRAVMLGVEWRFVPLPDSEARRLWLSYVTASREGTNCPNGGALHADAGDEEPDDAHSIITPSKHTPKAFRVLRGSVSTGGPLRPFRLVKQDIVNLRRRYVSDWTLFNQLVFASAVYVFFTNLLPGITFASDLFCVQPLNILGVTGPFSVLAENIYALCQEVFDVPFLPFMAWSLIHAGWLHYILAIINAHDWTMRYVTTFATEIFSLLNSIIYFHKAIQELERAHASLSFAAFLYAVIGAVGTMLLAIFLSTAESWKPLFHRYIRMGLTEYAAAISIIVFIGLPHVGELANLDKMTLPVSETFRPTSPDRDRFFVEFWKLPVGWIFAAIIPGIIITILFFFDHEVSSIICTIDRYGTRKPGGFAWDIVLLGTTTALCGILGIPPANGLLPQAPLHSESLMHLEMEQRTVIVDGEEKVETHEVKRVYEQRWSSFLHAGAILAFVSPPLMKVLGLTPTSVLAGLFMFMGEQSLSVNPILYRTFYLLTPPSELPPLPMSLADPRHRDCTIPATDETSTPPPRPSYIPVHLYTILQIVTTVIIFIVTLTRGAPAFPVIIVALVPFRLLVMKRWWPREYLRFVDAWACREGTPEDDEDAAAKQDEMSGSNDGHGNNQEDGLSGGVFAPHGEEHQPKTSPESGNNGADHDWIELDFRTRADEELAPDPCPALRRAPKAKRKAPSGSPALYEIMQTINDHAEYGASTVAN
;
A
#
# COMPACT_ATOMS: atom_id res chain seq x y z
N MET A 1 -53.87 25.00 -17.35
CA MET A 1 -54.39 23.74 -16.80
C MET A 1 -53.53 22.60 -17.34
N GLN A 2 -53.16 21.65 -16.46
CA GLN A 2 -52.18 20.56 -16.60
C GLN A 2 -50.69 20.95 -16.47
N GLN A 3 -50.20 21.06 -15.23
CA GLN A 3 -48.77 21.05 -14.91
C GLN A 3 -48.41 20.17 -13.70
N ASN A 4 -49.30 19.22 -13.34
CA ASN A 4 -49.00 18.14 -12.39
C ASN A 4 -48.68 16.84 -13.16
N SER A 5 -47.77 16.89 -14.13
CA SER A 5 -47.12 15.66 -14.59
C SER A 5 -46.11 15.28 -13.52
N HIS A 6 -46.41 14.27 -12.72
CA HIS A 6 -45.43 13.70 -11.78
C HIS A 6 -44.20 13.27 -12.57
N ASN A 7 -43.10 13.99 -12.41
CA ASN A 7 -41.85 13.60 -13.05
C ASN A 7 -41.27 12.40 -12.29
N PRO A 8 -40.85 11.34 -13.00
CA PRO A 8 -40.26 10.19 -12.35
C PRO A 8 -39.02 10.65 -11.58
N THR A 9 -38.96 10.29 -10.30
CA THR A 9 -37.86 10.63 -9.40
C THR A 9 -37.24 9.34 -8.87
N ARG A 10 -35.92 9.28 -8.79
CA ARG A 10 -35.17 8.14 -8.24
C ARG A 10 -34.51 8.53 -6.94
N LEU A 11 -34.55 7.67 -5.92
CA LEU A 11 -33.74 7.86 -4.71
C LEU A 11 -32.37 7.27 -4.96
N ARG A 12 -31.35 8.12 -5.15
CA ARG A 12 -30.07 7.69 -5.72
C ARG A 12 -29.01 7.42 -4.66
N GLN A 13 -28.96 8.27 -3.64
CA GLN A 13 -27.96 8.18 -2.60
C GLN A 13 -28.54 8.59 -1.25
N ILE A 14 -28.14 7.88 -0.20
CA ILE A 14 -28.46 8.20 1.19
C ILE A 14 -27.13 8.47 1.90
N ALA A 15 -26.97 9.67 2.45
CA ALA A 15 -25.80 10.03 3.23
C ALA A 15 -26.05 9.83 4.72
N LEU A 16 -25.09 9.18 5.39
CA LEU A 16 -25.06 8.92 6.82
C LEU A 16 -23.92 9.70 7.48
N LEU A 17 -24.10 10.03 8.74
CA LEU A 17 -23.09 10.64 9.61
C LEU A 17 -22.52 9.59 10.55
N ALA A 18 -21.19 9.59 10.66
CA ALA A 18 -20.45 8.73 11.58
C ALA A 18 -19.42 9.53 12.38
N SER A 19 -19.33 9.23 13.66
CA SER A 19 -18.28 9.73 14.55
C SER A 19 -16.90 9.17 14.21
N ASP A 20 -16.82 7.89 13.87
CA ASP A 20 -15.61 7.22 13.40
C ASP A 20 -15.82 6.69 11.98
N LEU A 21 -15.15 7.32 11.01
CA LEU A 21 -15.25 6.95 9.60
C LEU A 21 -14.63 5.57 9.30
N SER A 22 -13.53 5.21 9.98
CA SER A 22 -12.83 3.94 9.75
C SER A 22 -13.66 2.78 10.29
N ALA A 23 -14.20 2.91 11.50
CA ALA A 23 -15.07 1.89 12.08
C ALA A 23 -16.36 1.72 11.27
N ALA A 24 -16.91 2.82 10.74
CA ALA A 24 -18.07 2.79 9.86
C ALA A 24 -17.81 2.03 8.55
N GLU A 25 -16.66 2.27 7.94
CA GLU A 25 -16.22 1.60 6.72
C GLU A 25 -16.06 0.09 6.93
N ASP A 26 -15.33 -0.31 7.98
CA ASP A 26 -15.11 -1.72 8.31
C ASP A 26 -16.43 -2.45 8.59
N THR A 27 -17.33 -1.80 9.32
CA THR A 27 -18.64 -2.37 9.66
C THR A 27 -19.48 -2.59 8.41
N LEU A 28 -19.65 -1.56 7.57
CA LEU A 28 -20.49 -1.65 6.37
C LEU A 28 -19.90 -2.60 5.33
N ASN A 29 -18.60 -2.53 5.06
CA ASN A 29 -17.95 -3.43 4.10
C ASN A 29 -18.03 -4.88 4.56
N THR A 30 -17.81 -5.14 5.86
CA THR A 30 -17.88 -6.50 6.39
C THR A 30 -19.30 -7.05 6.37
N VAL A 31 -20.29 -6.29 6.82
CA VAL A 31 -21.67 -6.78 6.93
C VAL A 31 -22.33 -6.92 5.55
N LEU A 32 -22.23 -5.89 4.70
CA LEU A 32 -22.86 -5.91 3.38
C LEU A 32 -22.07 -6.76 2.37
N GLY A 33 -20.76 -6.93 2.56
CA GLY A 33 -19.90 -7.65 1.60
C GLY A 33 -19.62 -6.84 0.36
N THR A 34 -19.55 -5.54 0.54
CA THR A 34 -19.29 -4.54 -0.48
C THR A 34 -17.90 -3.95 -0.24
N GLU A 35 -17.48 -3.09 -1.16
CA GLU A 35 -16.24 -2.32 -1.05
C GLU A 35 -16.54 -0.84 -1.25
N VAL A 36 -15.61 0.02 -0.84
CA VAL A 36 -15.66 1.44 -1.16
C VAL A 36 -15.47 1.61 -2.67
N VAL A 37 -16.46 2.20 -3.32
CA VAL A 37 -16.44 2.44 -4.78
C VAL A 37 -15.87 3.81 -5.12
N PHE A 38 -15.90 4.76 -4.19
CA PHE A 38 -15.35 6.10 -4.38
C PHE A 38 -15.10 6.80 -3.04
N ARG A 39 -14.12 7.71 -2.99
CA ARG A 39 -13.93 8.68 -1.91
C ARG A 39 -13.86 10.06 -2.54
N ASP A 40 -14.70 10.97 -2.08
CA ASP A 40 -14.76 12.31 -2.64
C ASP A 40 -13.84 13.26 -1.88
N ALA A 41 -12.71 13.63 -2.49
CA ALA A 41 -11.81 14.60 -1.90
C ALA A 41 -12.44 16.00 -1.78
N GLN A 42 -13.46 16.32 -2.59
CA GLN A 42 -14.09 17.63 -2.58
C GLN A 42 -14.85 17.90 -1.28
N VAL A 43 -15.25 16.86 -0.52
CA VAL A 43 -15.94 17.08 0.75
C VAL A 43 -15.06 17.73 1.82
N ALA A 44 -13.75 17.71 1.63
CA ALA A 44 -12.78 18.35 2.51
C ALA A 44 -12.99 19.86 2.63
N GLN A 45 -13.53 20.52 1.60
CA GLN A 45 -13.83 21.96 1.61
C GLN A 45 -14.86 22.34 2.70
N TRP A 46 -15.75 21.40 3.04
CA TRP A 46 -16.73 21.57 4.13
C TRP A 46 -16.23 21.03 5.48
N GLY A 47 -14.94 20.65 5.56
CA GLY A 47 -14.33 20.09 6.77
C GLY A 47 -14.74 18.64 7.05
N LEU A 48 -15.12 17.89 6.00
CA LEU A 48 -15.62 16.52 6.08
C LEU A 48 -14.70 15.55 5.33
N ARG A 49 -14.71 14.28 5.73
CA ARG A 49 -14.17 13.16 4.97
C ARG A 49 -15.32 12.19 4.70
N ASN A 50 -15.31 11.52 3.56
CA ASN A 50 -16.35 10.56 3.22
C ASN A 50 -15.81 9.27 2.58
N PHE A 51 -16.70 8.31 2.45
CA PHE A 51 -16.57 7.20 1.52
C PHE A 51 -17.95 6.81 0.98
N LEU A 52 -17.98 6.25 -0.22
CA LEU A 52 -19.19 5.79 -0.88
C LEU A 52 -19.11 4.27 -1.10
N ILE A 53 -20.18 3.56 -0.76
CA ILE A 53 -20.36 2.13 -1.06
C ILE A 53 -21.57 1.93 -1.97
N ALA A 54 -21.52 0.92 -2.82
CA ALA A 54 -22.63 0.58 -3.69
C ALA A 54 -23.55 -0.47 -3.06
N ILE A 55 -24.86 -0.24 -3.13
CA ILE A 55 -25.92 -1.22 -2.82
C ILE A 55 -26.65 -1.59 -4.10
N GLY A 56 -25.89 -2.19 -5.02
CA GLY A 56 -26.32 -2.49 -6.37
C GLY A 56 -26.28 -1.25 -7.26
N GLY A 57 -27.46 -0.77 -7.68
CA GLY A 57 -27.58 0.39 -8.57
C GLY A 57 -27.56 1.75 -7.85
N ASP A 58 -27.59 1.76 -6.52
CA ASP A 58 -27.73 2.96 -5.69
C ASP A 58 -26.59 3.02 -4.66
N ILE A 59 -26.42 4.16 -3.98
CA ILE A 59 -25.22 4.47 -3.20
C ILE A 59 -25.56 4.78 -1.74
N ILE A 60 -24.72 4.31 -0.83
CA ILE A 60 -24.67 4.82 0.55
C ILE A 60 -23.38 5.61 0.70
N GLU A 61 -23.52 6.84 1.14
CA GLU A 61 -22.40 7.70 1.49
C GLU A 61 -22.30 7.78 3.01
N VAL A 62 -21.08 7.73 3.55
CA VAL A 62 -20.84 7.99 4.97
C VAL A 62 -19.88 9.15 5.10
N VAL A 63 -20.24 10.12 5.93
CA VAL A 63 -19.53 11.37 6.11
C VAL A 63 -19.15 11.55 7.57
N SER A 64 -17.93 11.99 7.83
CA SER A 64 -17.43 12.30 9.17
C SER A 64 -16.71 13.65 9.19
N PRO A 65 -16.98 14.53 10.17
CA PRO A 65 -16.32 15.82 10.28
C PRO A 65 -14.90 15.68 10.85
N PHE A 66 -13.92 16.29 10.21
CA PHE A 66 -12.56 16.41 10.75
C PHE A 66 -12.21 17.84 11.20
N ARG A 67 -13.01 18.83 10.82
CA ARG A 67 -12.94 20.21 11.35
C ARG A 67 -14.06 20.47 12.35
N ASP A 68 -13.75 21.19 13.41
CA ASP A 68 -14.74 21.64 14.39
C ASP A 68 -15.70 22.68 13.80
N GLY A 69 -16.91 22.77 14.37
CA GLY A 69 -17.91 23.78 13.99
C GLY A 69 -18.63 23.54 12.65
N THR A 70 -18.41 22.39 12.00
CA THR A 70 -19.13 22.00 10.77
C THR A 70 -20.61 21.72 11.04
N THR A 71 -21.47 21.85 10.01
CA THR A 71 -22.91 21.53 10.12
C THR A 71 -23.12 20.05 10.45
N ALA A 72 -22.36 19.17 9.79
CA ALA A 72 -22.28 17.74 10.10
C ALA A 72 -21.89 17.49 11.57
N GLY A 73 -20.84 18.14 12.07
CA GLY A 73 -20.39 18.00 13.46
C GLY A 73 -21.41 18.48 14.50
N ARG A 74 -22.12 19.58 14.23
CA ARG A 74 -23.24 20.03 15.09
C ARG A 74 -24.38 19.03 15.11
N LEU A 75 -24.71 18.44 13.97
CA LEU A 75 -25.79 17.45 13.88
C LEU A 75 -25.41 16.14 14.57
N LEU A 76 -24.17 15.68 14.38
CA LEU A 76 -23.59 14.52 15.04
C LEU A 76 -23.60 14.67 16.56
N LYS A 77 -23.19 15.84 17.10
CA LYS A 77 -23.27 16.14 18.55
C LYS A 77 -24.71 16.14 19.08
N LYS A 78 -25.70 16.49 18.25
CA LYS A 78 -27.11 16.59 18.64
C LYS A 78 -27.85 15.25 18.61
N ARG A 79 -27.53 14.38 17.64
CA ARG A 79 -28.32 13.17 17.34
C ARG A 79 -27.52 11.87 17.42
N GLY A 80 -26.18 11.93 17.49
CA GLY A 80 -25.30 10.79 17.30
C GLY A 80 -25.17 10.39 15.83
N ASP A 81 -24.57 9.22 15.58
CA ASP A 81 -24.51 8.61 14.26
C ASP A 81 -25.93 8.41 13.69
N GLY A 82 -26.14 8.64 12.40
CA GLY A 82 -27.47 8.52 11.80
C GLY A 82 -27.59 9.15 10.42
N GLY A 83 -28.83 9.39 9.99
CA GLY A 83 -29.11 9.99 8.68
C GLY A 83 -28.71 11.46 8.56
N TYR A 84 -28.12 11.83 7.42
CA TYR A 84 -27.72 13.19 7.09
C TYR A 84 -28.48 13.76 5.90
N MET A 85 -28.36 13.12 4.73
CA MET A 85 -28.86 13.65 3.46
C MET A 85 -29.62 12.58 2.66
N ILE A 86 -30.65 13.02 1.94
CA ILE A 86 -31.37 12.24 0.94
C ILE A 86 -31.13 12.90 -0.42
N ILE A 87 -30.48 12.19 -1.32
CA ILE A 87 -30.09 12.67 -2.64
C ILE A 87 -30.94 11.97 -3.69
N MET A 88 -31.73 12.76 -4.41
CA MET A 88 -32.71 12.31 -5.39
C MET A 88 -32.29 12.75 -6.78
N GLN A 89 -32.67 11.96 -7.78
CA GLN A 89 -32.46 12.28 -9.18
C GLN A 89 -33.80 12.49 -9.88
N THR A 90 -33.92 13.57 -10.66
CA THR A 90 -35.05 13.87 -11.55
C THR A 90 -34.54 14.10 -12.98
N LEU A 91 -35.48 14.25 -13.93
CA LEU A 91 -35.16 14.53 -15.33
C LEU A 91 -34.59 15.95 -15.51
N ASP A 92 -35.14 16.93 -14.80
CA ASP A 92 -34.73 18.34 -14.88
C ASP A 92 -34.80 19.00 -13.51
N ALA A 93 -33.65 19.07 -12.83
CA ALA A 93 -33.55 19.65 -11.50
C ALA A 93 -33.61 21.19 -11.55
N VAL A 94 -33.17 21.81 -12.65
CA VAL A 94 -33.16 23.27 -12.81
C VAL A 94 -34.58 23.81 -12.95
N ALA A 95 -35.41 23.19 -13.78
CA ALA A 95 -36.82 23.55 -13.89
C ALA A 95 -37.54 23.41 -12.54
N ARG A 96 -37.22 22.35 -11.78
CA ARG A 96 -37.81 22.15 -10.46
C ARG A 96 -37.32 23.17 -9.43
N LYS A 97 -36.04 23.52 -9.42
CA LYS A 97 -35.48 24.59 -8.60
C LYS A 97 -36.23 25.91 -8.83
N ASN A 98 -36.39 26.32 -10.09
CA ASN A 98 -37.08 27.56 -10.44
C ASN A 98 -38.54 27.57 -9.94
N TYR A 99 -39.22 26.41 -10.00
CA TYR A 99 -40.55 26.25 -9.41
C TYR A 99 -40.54 26.40 -7.89
N ILE A 100 -39.60 25.76 -7.19
CA ILE A 100 -39.45 25.83 -5.73
C ILE A 100 -39.19 27.26 -5.26
N GLU A 101 -38.30 28.00 -5.93
CA GLU A 101 -37.94 29.38 -5.60
C GLU A 101 -39.09 30.35 -5.88
N SER A 102 -39.74 30.25 -7.04
CA SER A 102 -40.87 31.12 -7.41
C SER A 102 -42.10 30.98 -6.50
N HIS A 103 -42.28 29.81 -5.89
CA HIS A 103 -43.39 29.54 -4.96
C HIS A 103 -42.97 29.60 -3.48
N GLY A 104 -41.70 29.96 -3.19
CA GLY A 104 -41.19 30.08 -1.82
C GLY A 104 -41.25 28.79 -1.00
N LEU A 105 -41.14 27.63 -1.65
CA LEU A 105 -41.37 26.31 -1.01
C LEU A 105 -40.16 25.82 -0.20
N SER A 106 -38.94 26.12 -0.62
CA SER A 106 -37.70 25.81 0.09
C SER A 106 -36.58 26.75 -0.35
N LYS A 107 -35.54 26.88 0.48
CA LYS A 107 -34.36 27.71 0.19
C LYS A 107 -33.24 26.83 -0.36
N VAL A 108 -32.67 27.21 -1.51
CA VAL A 108 -31.46 26.61 -2.05
C VAL A 108 -30.25 27.05 -1.22
N ILE A 109 -29.44 26.10 -0.75
CA ILE A 109 -28.19 26.39 0.00
C ILE A 109 -26.99 26.35 -0.95
N PHE A 110 -27.00 25.39 -1.87
CA PHE A 110 -25.89 25.15 -2.78
C PHE A 110 -26.43 24.66 -4.12
N SER A 111 -25.81 25.11 -5.21
CA SER A 111 -26.08 24.58 -6.55
C SER A 111 -24.80 24.61 -7.37
N HIS A 112 -24.50 23.51 -8.03
CA HIS A 112 -23.29 23.36 -8.85
C HIS A 112 -23.65 22.68 -10.17
N GLU A 113 -23.12 23.22 -11.27
CA GLU A 113 -23.21 22.56 -12.58
C GLU A 113 -21.98 21.69 -12.77
N THR A 114 -22.21 20.42 -13.06
CA THR A 114 -21.17 19.44 -13.44
C THR A 114 -21.22 19.22 -14.95
N GLN A 115 -20.16 18.67 -15.54
CA GLN A 115 -20.13 18.38 -16.99
C GLN A 115 -21.35 17.55 -17.44
N ASP A 116 -21.78 16.61 -16.60
CA ASP A 116 -22.84 15.64 -16.92
C ASP A 116 -24.18 15.91 -16.23
N GLY A 117 -24.33 17.00 -15.46
CA GLY A 117 -25.55 17.21 -14.68
C GLY A 117 -25.58 18.46 -13.80
N TYR A 118 -26.63 18.59 -13.00
CA TYR A 118 -26.82 19.65 -12.01
C TYR A 118 -27.02 19.03 -10.62
N CYS A 119 -26.31 19.55 -9.63
CA CYS A 119 -26.47 19.24 -8.22
C CYS A 119 -27.13 20.42 -7.49
N ILE A 120 -28.18 20.19 -6.70
CA ILE A 120 -28.91 21.26 -5.98
C ILE A 120 -29.33 20.80 -4.58
N GLN A 121 -28.75 21.44 -3.56
CA GLN A 121 -29.04 21.18 -2.15
C GLN A 121 -30.00 22.22 -1.55
N TYR A 122 -30.95 21.74 -0.76
CA TYR A 122 -32.00 22.55 -0.15
C TYR A 122 -31.90 22.56 1.38
N HIS A 123 -32.34 23.66 1.98
CA HIS A 123 -32.33 23.79 3.44
C HIS A 123 -33.36 22.85 4.09
N PRO A 124 -33.00 22.06 5.13
CA PRO A 124 -33.91 21.11 5.76
C PRO A 124 -35.04 21.77 6.57
N LYS A 125 -35.08 23.11 6.65
CA LYS A 125 -36.06 23.82 7.47
C LYS A 125 -37.39 23.83 6.73
N GLY A 126 -38.43 23.32 7.39
CA GLY A 126 -39.76 23.19 6.79
C GLY A 126 -39.96 21.87 6.02
N ILE A 127 -38.95 21.00 5.98
CA ILE A 127 -39.03 19.70 5.31
C ILE A 127 -39.09 18.60 6.39
N PRO A 128 -40.21 17.87 6.49
CA PRO A 128 -40.38 16.84 7.52
C PRO A 128 -39.44 15.63 7.32
N GLY A 129 -39.02 15.01 8.42
CA GLY A 129 -38.20 13.77 8.41
C GLY A 129 -36.73 13.97 8.77
N GLY A 130 -36.29 15.19 9.09
CA GLY A 130 -34.99 15.44 9.70
C GLY A 130 -33.75 15.23 8.81
N MET A 131 -33.93 14.99 7.51
CA MET A 131 -32.88 14.79 6.51
C MET A 131 -32.71 16.03 5.63
N MET A 132 -31.48 16.34 5.23
CA MET A 132 -31.22 17.37 4.23
C MET A 132 -31.54 16.84 2.82
N PRO A 133 -32.37 17.51 2.02
CA PRO A 133 -32.68 17.04 0.67
C PRO A 133 -31.80 17.67 -0.39
N GLU A 134 -31.42 16.85 -1.35
CA GLU A 134 -30.72 17.22 -2.58
C GLU A 134 -31.49 16.64 -3.77
N LEU A 135 -31.66 17.44 -4.82
CA LEU A 135 -32.38 17.05 -6.04
C LEU A 135 -31.56 17.41 -7.27
N ASP A 136 -31.09 16.37 -7.95
CA ASP A 136 -30.13 16.48 -9.04
C ASP A 136 -30.73 16.01 -10.36
N SER A 137 -30.07 16.37 -11.46
CA SER A 137 -30.38 15.84 -12.78
C SER A 137 -29.11 15.48 -13.52
N HIS A 138 -29.18 14.42 -14.31
CA HIS A 138 -28.06 13.94 -15.11
C HIS A 138 -28.47 13.91 -16.57
N LYS A 139 -27.64 14.48 -17.44
CA LYS A 139 -27.93 14.59 -18.88
C LYS A 139 -27.87 13.20 -19.51
N PRO A 140 -28.81 12.84 -20.41
CA PRO A 140 -28.70 11.62 -21.21
C PRO A 140 -27.41 11.61 -22.02
N SER A 141 -26.74 10.45 -22.08
CA SER A 141 -25.55 10.24 -22.91
C SER A 141 -25.81 9.13 -23.95
N PRO A 142 -25.02 9.04 -25.03
CA PRO A 142 -25.16 7.97 -26.02
C PRO A 142 -25.03 6.57 -25.41
N GLU A 143 -24.22 6.43 -24.35
CA GLU A 143 -23.99 5.17 -23.62
C GLU A 143 -25.08 4.87 -22.59
N ASN A 144 -25.84 5.90 -22.17
CA ASN A 144 -26.92 5.78 -21.20
C ASN A 144 -28.05 6.79 -21.50
N PRO A 145 -28.96 6.45 -22.44
CA PRO A 145 -30.00 7.36 -22.92
C PRO A 145 -31.10 7.62 -21.88
N GLU A 146 -31.26 6.75 -20.88
CA GLU A 146 -32.28 6.87 -19.83
C GLU A 146 -31.65 6.79 -18.42
N PRO A 147 -30.92 7.83 -17.98
CA PRO A 147 -30.13 7.78 -16.75
C PRO A 147 -30.95 7.58 -15.48
N LEU A 148 -32.23 7.93 -15.50
CA LEU A 148 -33.15 7.79 -14.37
C LEU A 148 -33.69 6.35 -14.23
N MET A 149 -33.82 5.61 -15.34
CA MET A 149 -34.36 4.25 -15.37
C MET A 149 -33.26 3.17 -15.37
N SER A 150 -32.07 3.50 -15.85
CA SER A 150 -30.93 2.58 -15.89
C SER A 150 -30.40 2.28 -14.49
N PRO A 151 -30.36 1.01 -14.03
CA PRO A 151 -29.92 0.67 -12.68
C PRO A 151 -28.49 1.15 -12.38
N PHE A 152 -27.58 1.01 -13.35
CA PHE A 152 -26.17 1.33 -13.23
C PHE A 152 -25.80 2.59 -14.02
N SER A 153 -26.65 3.62 -14.02
CA SER A 153 -26.32 4.89 -14.68
C SER A 153 -25.05 5.54 -14.09
N PRO A 154 -24.30 6.35 -14.85
CA PRO A 154 -23.26 7.20 -14.27
C PRO A 154 -23.83 8.13 -13.21
N TRP A 155 -23.02 8.42 -12.20
CA TRP A 155 -23.38 9.30 -11.09
C TRP A 155 -22.25 10.26 -10.79
N HIS A 156 -22.54 11.56 -10.87
CA HIS A 156 -21.53 12.61 -10.77
C HIS A 156 -20.85 12.66 -9.40
N ALA A 157 -21.54 12.27 -8.31
CA ALA A 157 -20.95 12.20 -6.97
C ALA A 157 -19.93 11.06 -6.79
N CYS A 158 -19.82 10.13 -7.75
CA CYS A 158 -18.76 9.10 -7.78
C CYS A 158 -17.57 9.47 -8.66
N GLY A 159 -17.46 10.74 -9.08
CA GLY A 159 -16.41 11.22 -9.96
C GLY A 159 -16.60 10.79 -11.42
N THR A 160 -15.56 11.04 -12.22
CA THR A 160 -15.57 10.86 -13.68
C THR A 160 -15.24 9.43 -14.12
N ASP A 161 -14.67 8.59 -13.25
CA ASP A 161 -14.29 7.21 -13.57
C ASP A 161 -15.45 6.21 -13.44
N TYR A 162 -16.43 6.37 -14.34
CA TYR A 162 -17.60 5.50 -14.40
C TYR A 162 -17.24 4.02 -14.58
N LYS A 163 -16.16 3.68 -15.28
CA LYS A 163 -15.77 2.28 -15.49
C LYS A 163 -15.38 1.61 -14.18
N SER A 164 -14.64 2.29 -13.32
CA SER A 164 -14.18 1.75 -12.04
C SER A 164 -15.34 1.56 -11.05
N TYR A 165 -16.10 2.61 -10.74
CA TYR A 165 -17.16 2.50 -9.73
C TYR A 165 -18.35 1.66 -10.21
N SER A 166 -18.67 1.68 -11.52
CA SER A 166 -19.76 0.83 -12.05
C SER A 166 -19.43 -0.65 -12.00
N ALA A 167 -18.15 -1.04 -11.97
CA ALA A 167 -17.76 -2.43 -11.71
C ALA A 167 -18.08 -2.84 -10.26
N GLY A 168 -17.81 -1.96 -9.29
CA GLY A 168 -18.20 -2.15 -7.89
C GLY A 168 -19.72 -2.24 -7.71
N MET A 169 -20.47 -1.35 -8.35
CA MET A 169 -21.94 -1.39 -8.38
C MET A 169 -22.49 -2.72 -8.93
N ARG A 170 -21.90 -3.23 -10.02
CA ARG A 170 -22.32 -4.52 -10.60
C ARG A 170 -21.98 -5.71 -9.69
N ARG A 171 -20.86 -5.68 -8.97
CA ARG A 171 -20.54 -6.71 -7.95
C ARG A 171 -21.55 -6.70 -6.80
N ALA A 172 -22.00 -5.51 -6.39
CA ALA A 172 -23.04 -5.32 -5.38
C ALA A 172 -24.48 -5.52 -5.90
N SER A 173 -24.69 -5.95 -7.16
CA SER A 173 -26.02 -6.07 -7.79
C SER A 173 -27.00 -7.06 -7.15
N HIS A 174 -26.52 -7.84 -6.18
CA HIS A 174 -27.33 -8.70 -5.33
C HIS A 174 -28.07 -7.92 -4.23
N LEU A 175 -27.67 -6.68 -3.95
CA LEU A 175 -28.35 -5.77 -3.04
C LEU A 175 -29.26 -4.83 -3.84
N GLN A 176 -30.41 -4.48 -3.24
CA GLN A 176 -31.34 -3.52 -3.80
C GLN A 176 -31.94 -2.66 -2.69
N LEU A 177 -31.92 -1.33 -2.86
CA LEU A 177 -32.64 -0.43 -1.96
C LEU A 177 -34.15 -0.60 -2.17
N LEU A 178 -34.88 -0.99 -1.13
CA LEU A 178 -36.34 -1.15 -1.20
C LEU A 178 -37.07 0.02 -0.55
N GLN A 179 -36.63 0.42 0.64
CA GLN A 179 -37.30 1.46 1.41
C GLN A 179 -36.34 2.19 2.34
N ALA A 180 -36.48 3.51 2.46
CA ALA A 180 -35.94 4.29 3.56
C ALA A 180 -37.10 4.77 4.44
N THR A 181 -36.93 4.85 5.75
CA THR A 181 -37.96 5.31 6.68
C THR A 181 -37.44 6.43 7.55
N CYS A 182 -38.09 7.59 7.52
CA CYS A 182 -37.74 8.77 8.29
C CYS A 182 -38.76 9.01 9.42
N ARG A 183 -38.25 9.20 10.62
CA ARG A 183 -39.04 9.57 11.80
C ARG A 183 -39.30 11.06 11.80
N LEU A 184 -40.55 11.46 12.06
CA LEU A 184 -40.92 12.85 12.28
C LEU A 184 -40.45 13.37 13.64
N LYS A 185 -40.54 14.68 13.85
CA LYS A 185 -40.18 15.33 15.12
C LYS A 185 -41.06 14.83 16.27
N PRO A 186 -40.54 14.75 17.50
CA PRO A 186 -41.36 14.51 18.69
C PRO A 186 -42.61 15.41 18.69
N GLY A 187 -43.78 14.82 18.94
CA GLY A 187 -45.09 15.49 18.86
C GLY A 187 -45.75 15.52 17.48
N GLU A 188 -45.02 15.28 16.39
CA GLU A 188 -45.57 15.30 15.02
C GLU A 188 -46.05 13.89 14.59
N LYS A 189 -47.35 13.78 14.29
CA LYS A 189 -48.00 12.49 13.98
C LYS A 189 -48.55 12.40 12.56
N ASP A 190 -48.53 13.49 11.80
CA ASP A 190 -49.10 13.58 10.45
C ASP A 190 -48.10 13.11 9.38
N THR A 191 -48.02 11.80 9.20
CA THR A 191 -47.13 11.15 8.22
C THR A 191 -47.58 11.38 6.77
N GLU A 192 -48.87 11.60 6.54
CA GLU A 192 -49.39 11.88 5.19
C GLU A 192 -49.15 13.33 4.79
N GLY A 193 -49.31 14.27 5.73
CA GLY A 193 -48.91 15.66 5.56
C GLY A 193 -47.42 15.79 5.23
N ALA A 194 -46.56 15.03 5.92
CA ALA A 194 -45.14 14.98 5.62
C ALA A 194 -44.86 14.54 4.17
N ALA A 195 -45.46 13.43 3.72
CA ALA A 195 -45.31 12.96 2.35
C ALA A 195 -45.87 13.98 1.33
N ARG A 196 -46.98 14.67 1.66
CA ARG A 196 -47.56 15.73 0.82
C ARG A 196 -46.61 16.91 0.66
N THR A 197 -45.91 17.31 1.71
CA THR A 197 -44.89 18.37 1.63
C THR A 197 -43.78 17.97 0.67
N TRP A 198 -43.26 16.74 0.75
CA TRP A 198 -42.23 16.26 -0.16
C TRP A 198 -42.71 16.17 -1.61
N GLU A 199 -43.93 15.72 -1.84
CA GLU A 199 -44.58 15.72 -3.16
C GLU A 199 -44.68 17.15 -3.74
N GLN A 200 -45.14 18.09 -2.92
CA GLN A 200 -45.28 19.50 -3.31
C GLN A 200 -43.93 20.17 -3.60
N VAL A 201 -42.89 19.87 -2.82
CA VAL A 201 -41.57 20.48 -2.96
C VAL A 201 -40.76 19.80 -4.07
N PHE A 202 -40.62 18.48 -4.07
CA PHE A 202 -39.72 17.76 -4.97
C PHE A 202 -40.39 17.06 -6.16
N GLY A 203 -41.72 16.93 -6.16
CA GLY A 203 -42.47 16.32 -7.26
C GLY A 203 -42.47 14.79 -7.24
N ALA A 204 -41.92 14.17 -6.18
CA ALA A 204 -41.97 12.74 -5.98
C ALA A 204 -43.42 12.28 -5.77
N LYS A 205 -43.84 11.25 -6.51
CA LYS A 205 -45.20 10.71 -6.45
C LYS A 205 -45.50 10.18 -5.04
N ARG A 206 -46.65 10.49 -4.49
CA ARG A 206 -47.09 9.99 -3.18
C ARG A 206 -48.14 8.89 -3.29
N GLU A 207 -48.07 7.90 -2.41
CA GLU A 207 -49.10 6.89 -2.15
C GLU A 207 -49.34 6.83 -0.63
N GLY A 208 -50.42 7.47 -0.16
CA GLY A 208 -50.70 7.60 1.28
C GLY A 208 -49.60 8.35 2.02
N SER A 209 -48.94 7.69 2.97
CA SER A 209 -47.82 8.23 3.77
C SER A 209 -46.43 7.94 3.19
N GLU A 210 -46.36 7.44 1.96
CA GLU A 210 -45.10 7.01 1.32
C GLU A 210 -44.87 7.78 0.02
N LEU A 211 -43.61 8.09 -0.27
CA LEU A 211 -43.16 8.56 -1.57
C LEU A 211 -42.68 7.36 -2.39
N VAL A 212 -43.06 7.34 -3.65
CA VAL A 212 -42.75 6.30 -4.62
C VAL A 212 -41.72 6.82 -5.60
N PHE A 213 -40.49 6.31 -5.48
CA PHE A 213 -39.43 6.51 -6.45
C PHE A 213 -39.41 5.38 -7.48
N THR A 214 -38.65 5.55 -8.55
CA THR A 214 -38.50 4.52 -9.58
C THR A 214 -37.83 3.24 -9.08
N ASN A 215 -36.96 3.34 -8.09
CA ASN A 215 -36.19 2.21 -7.53
C ASN A 215 -36.65 1.76 -6.14
N SER A 216 -37.20 2.66 -5.32
CA SER A 216 -37.47 2.43 -3.89
C SER A 216 -38.62 3.30 -3.35
N ARG A 217 -38.92 3.19 -2.06
CA ARG A 217 -39.92 4.03 -1.36
C ARG A 217 -39.30 4.82 -0.21
N LEU A 218 -39.81 6.01 0.08
CA LEU A 218 -39.51 6.73 1.33
C LEU A 218 -40.77 6.82 2.18
N LYS A 219 -40.70 6.30 3.41
CA LYS A 219 -41.81 6.26 4.35
C LYS A 219 -41.59 7.21 5.51
N PHE A 220 -42.66 7.80 6.03
CA PHE A 220 -42.62 8.57 7.27
C PHE A 220 -43.26 7.81 8.43
N THR A 221 -42.60 7.83 9.59
CA THR A 221 -43.12 7.30 10.85
C THR A 221 -43.37 8.42 11.85
N LYS A 222 -44.33 8.21 12.76
CA LYS A 222 -44.71 9.21 13.76
C LYS A 222 -43.53 9.53 14.68
N GLY A 223 -43.43 10.79 15.10
CA GLY A 223 -42.46 11.20 16.11
C GLY A 223 -42.70 10.50 17.44
N VAL A 224 -41.60 10.16 18.11
CA VAL A 224 -41.60 9.49 19.42
C VAL A 224 -40.86 10.37 20.41
N ASP A 225 -41.47 10.63 21.56
CA ASP A 225 -40.86 11.46 22.59
C ASP A 225 -39.56 10.81 23.11
N GLY A 226 -38.49 11.59 23.20
CA GLY A 226 -37.16 11.13 23.58
C GLY A 226 -36.27 10.62 22.45
N LEU A 227 -36.79 10.45 21.22
CA LEU A 227 -35.99 10.09 20.04
C LEU A 227 -35.92 11.26 19.03
N PRO A 228 -34.76 11.57 18.45
CA PRO A 228 -34.65 12.61 17.44
C PRO A 228 -35.34 12.21 16.13
N GLU A 229 -35.80 13.21 15.38
CA GLU A 229 -36.19 13.04 13.97
C GLU A 229 -34.97 12.66 13.12
N GLY A 230 -35.20 11.97 12.00
CA GLY A 230 -34.13 11.54 11.08
C GLY A 230 -34.41 10.15 10.50
N LEU A 231 -33.42 9.61 9.79
CA LEU A 231 -33.50 8.27 9.22
C LEU A 231 -33.55 7.21 10.32
N GLU A 232 -34.64 6.46 10.36
CA GLU A 232 -34.89 5.40 11.34
C GLU A 232 -34.43 4.04 10.82
N SER A 233 -34.77 3.71 9.58
CA SER A 233 -34.42 2.41 9.01
C SER A 233 -34.18 2.44 7.50
N ILE A 234 -33.25 1.61 7.03
CA ILE A 234 -33.01 1.31 5.62
C ILE A 234 -33.35 -0.17 5.39
N THR A 235 -34.23 -0.44 4.42
CA THR A 235 -34.60 -1.79 4.00
C THR A 235 -33.88 -2.15 2.71
N ILE A 236 -33.06 -3.20 2.77
CA ILE A 236 -32.29 -3.72 1.65
C ILE A 236 -32.82 -5.10 1.26
N GLY A 237 -33.21 -5.25 0.00
CA GLY A 237 -33.50 -6.53 -0.61
C GLY A 237 -32.21 -7.25 -0.99
N VAL A 238 -32.09 -8.53 -0.64
CA VAL A 238 -30.92 -9.36 -0.91
C VAL A 238 -31.32 -10.51 -1.83
N LYS A 239 -30.75 -10.55 -3.03
CA LYS A 239 -30.91 -11.67 -3.97
C LYS A 239 -30.11 -12.86 -3.46
N GLU A 240 -30.66 -14.05 -3.70
CA GLU A 240 -30.12 -15.34 -3.26
C GLU A 240 -30.15 -15.51 -1.73
N LYS A 241 -30.84 -16.57 -1.27
CA LYS A 241 -30.97 -16.87 0.16
C LYS A 241 -29.63 -17.05 0.86
N ALA A 242 -28.65 -17.66 0.19
CA ALA A 242 -27.31 -17.86 0.75
C ALA A 242 -26.58 -16.54 1.09
N ARG A 243 -26.76 -15.49 0.27
CA ARG A 243 -26.15 -14.18 0.54
C ARG A 243 -26.87 -13.45 1.68
N TYR A 244 -28.18 -13.61 1.76
CA TYR A 244 -28.97 -13.11 2.87
C TYR A 244 -28.50 -13.71 4.20
N ASP A 245 -28.38 -15.04 4.27
CA ASP A 245 -27.92 -15.74 5.47
C ASP A 245 -26.48 -15.32 5.84
N ASP A 246 -25.62 -15.12 4.85
CA ASP A 246 -24.24 -14.68 5.08
C ASP A 246 -24.14 -13.24 5.60
N ILE A 247 -25.00 -12.32 5.15
CA ILE A 247 -25.08 -10.95 5.70
C ILE A 247 -25.49 -11.00 7.17
N LEU A 248 -26.52 -11.78 7.53
CA LEU A 248 -26.96 -11.92 8.91
C LEU A 248 -25.87 -12.53 9.80
N ARG A 249 -25.16 -13.55 9.30
CA ARG A 249 -24.02 -14.17 9.99
C ARG A 249 -22.90 -13.16 10.23
N ARG A 250 -22.55 -12.34 9.23
CA ARG A 250 -21.51 -11.29 9.36
C ARG A 250 -21.94 -10.17 10.30
N ALA A 251 -23.21 -9.77 10.27
CA ALA A 251 -23.78 -8.82 11.22
C ALA A 251 -23.75 -9.34 12.67
N GLY A 252 -24.02 -10.63 12.87
CA GLY A 252 -23.88 -11.31 14.17
C GLY A 252 -22.44 -11.30 14.70
N ASN A 253 -21.47 -11.62 13.83
CA ASN A 253 -20.05 -11.62 14.20
C ASN A 253 -19.52 -10.23 14.59
N GLN A 254 -20.05 -9.18 13.98
CA GLN A 254 -19.71 -7.78 14.28
C GLN A 254 -20.48 -7.23 15.50
N ASN A 255 -21.27 -8.05 16.21
CA ASN A 255 -22.13 -7.64 17.34
C ASN A 255 -23.14 -6.52 17.02
N VAL A 256 -23.40 -6.24 15.74
CA VAL A 256 -24.35 -5.22 15.28
C VAL A 256 -25.76 -5.79 15.04
N TYR A 257 -25.91 -7.11 15.15
CA TYR A 257 -27.20 -7.80 15.05
C TYR A 257 -27.68 -8.28 16.43
N ARG A 258 -28.77 -7.70 16.94
CA ARG A 258 -29.40 -8.07 18.22
C ARG A 258 -30.92 -8.01 18.11
N ASP A 259 -31.60 -8.96 18.73
CA ASP A 259 -33.08 -9.05 18.77
C ASP A 259 -33.75 -8.96 17.38
N GLY A 260 -33.18 -9.62 16.38
CA GLY A 260 -33.71 -9.64 15.01
C GLY A 260 -33.48 -8.35 14.20
N ARG A 261 -32.74 -7.37 14.74
CA ARG A 261 -32.46 -6.07 14.11
C ARG A 261 -30.96 -5.87 13.95
N ALA A 262 -30.52 -5.49 12.74
CA ALA A 262 -29.16 -5.01 12.52
C ALA A 262 -29.16 -3.49 12.74
N VAL A 263 -28.35 -2.97 13.65
CA VAL A 263 -28.19 -1.53 13.86
C VAL A 263 -26.77 -1.14 13.51
N MET A 264 -26.61 -0.35 12.46
CA MET A 264 -25.31 0.15 12.00
C MET A 264 -25.42 1.65 11.80
N LEU A 265 -24.46 2.41 12.34
CA LEU A 265 -24.41 3.88 12.26
C LEU A 265 -25.68 4.55 12.78
N GLY A 266 -26.23 4.05 13.89
CA GLY A 266 -27.45 4.59 14.50
C GLY A 266 -28.75 4.36 13.71
N VAL A 267 -28.70 3.62 12.59
CA VAL A 267 -29.84 3.32 11.72
C VAL A 267 -30.16 1.82 11.76
N GLU A 268 -31.44 1.46 11.75
CA GLU A 268 -31.88 0.07 11.66
C GLU A 268 -31.81 -0.43 10.20
N TRP A 269 -31.00 -1.45 9.94
CA TRP A 269 -30.88 -2.09 8.64
C TRP A 269 -31.73 -3.35 8.59
N ARG A 270 -32.74 -3.34 7.72
CA ARG A 270 -33.66 -4.46 7.53
C ARG A 270 -33.32 -5.18 6.23
N PHE A 271 -32.83 -6.41 6.36
CA PHE A 271 -32.56 -7.26 5.20
C PHE A 271 -33.78 -8.12 4.88
N VAL A 272 -34.18 -8.17 3.61
CA VAL A 272 -35.30 -9.00 3.13
C VAL A 272 -34.81 -9.88 1.99
N PRO A 273 -35.03 -11.21 2.03
CA PRO A 273 -34.67 -12.07 0.91
C PRO A 273 -35.59 -11.76 -0.29
N LEU A 274 -34.99 -11.51 -1.45
CA LEU A 274 -35.70 -11.36 -2.71
C LEU A 274 -35.85 -12.73 -3.38
N PRO A 275 -37.09 -13.21 -3.62
CA PRO A 275 -37.31 -14.50 -4.28
C PRO A 275 -36.86 -14.50 -5.74
N ASP A 276 -36.41 -15.65 -6.23
CA ASP A 276 -35.95 -15.84 -7.61
C ASP A 276 -37.06 -15.54 -8.64
N SER A 277 -36.60 -15.15 -9.84
CA SER A 277 -37.24 -14.44 -10.97
C SER A 277 -38.75 -14.55 -11.24
N GLU A 278 -39.46 -15.55 -10.76
CA GLU A 278 -40.91 -15.73 -10.95
C GLU A 278 -41.75 -14.84 -10.02
N ALA A 279 -41.32 -14.69 -8.76
CA ALA A 279 -41.98 -13.84 -7.77
C ALA A 279 -41.80 -12.34 -8.04
N ARG A 280 -40.76 -11.94 -8.79
CA ARG A 280 -40.57 -10.55 -9.24
C ARG A 280 -41.65 -10.14 -10.25
N ARG A 281 -42.09 -11.07 -11.10
CA ARG A 281 -43.18 -10.86 -12.08
C ARG A 281 -44.53 -10.82 -11.37
N LEU A 282 -44.73 -11.65 -10.35
CA LEU A 282 -45.94 -11.68 -9.50
C LEU A 282 -46.04 -10.51 -8.50
N TRP A 283 -44.93 -10.00 -7.99
CA TRP A 283 -44.91 -8.85 -7.09
C TRP A 283 -45.12 -7.53 -7.87
N LEU A 284 -44.51 -7.40 -9.05
CA LEU A 284 -44.79 -6.28 -9.96
C LEU A 284 -46.24 -6.30 -10.47
N SER A 285 -46.85 -7.48 -10.67
CA SER A 285 -48.29 -7.59 -11.00
C SER A 285 -49.20 -7.35 -9.78
N TYR A 286 -48.82 -7.77 -8.57
CA TYR A 286 -49.55 -7.45 -7.34
C TYR A 286 -49.58 -5.93 -7.04
N VAL A 287 -48.48 -5.24 -7.32
CA VAL A 287 -48.35 -3.78 -7.12
C VAL A 287 -49.08 -2.99 -8.21
N THR A 288 -49.32 -3.57 -9.39
CA THR A 288 -50.12 -2.94 -10.46
C THR A 288 -51.60 -3.32 -10.46
N ALA A 289 -52.00 -4.42 -9.79
CA ALA A 289 -53.37 -4.95 -9.82
C ALA A 289 -54.24 -4.63 -8.58
N SER A 290 -53.82 -3.76 -7.64
CA SER A 290 -54.74 -3.20 -6.63
C SER A 290 -55.52 -2.00 -7.18
N ARG A 291 -56.30 -2.26 -8.22
CA ARG A 291 -57.39 -1.43 -8.73
C ARG A 291 -58.53 -2.39 -9.09
N GLU A 292 -59.28 -2.80 -8.08
CA GLU A 292 -60.72 -3.08 -8.11
C GLU A 292 -61.07 -3.83 -6.83
N GLY A 293 -61.93 -3.22 -6.02
CA GLY A 293 -62.39 -3.83 -4.78
C GLY A 293 -63.27 -5.03 -5.08
N THR A 294 -63.11 -6.11 -4.32
CA THR A 294 -64.20 -6.83 -3.63
C THR A 294 -63.65 -8.05 -2.88
N ASN A 295 -64.13 -8.20 -1.65
CA ASN A 295 -64.32 -9.40 -0.84
C ASN A 295 -63.27 -10.54 -0.85
N CYS A 296 -62.72 -10.78 0.34
CA CYS A 296 -62.23 -12.09 0.77
C CYS A 296 -63.29 -13.19 0.56
N PRO A 297 -62.84 -14.45 0.42
CA PRO A 297 -63.33 -15.44 1.38
C PRO A 297 -62.26 -16.39 1.95
N ASN A 298 -62.65 -16.93 3.10
CA ASN A 298 -62.04 -17.94 3.95
C ASN A 298 -61.54 -19.23 3.26
N GLY A 299 -60.54 -19.86 3.90
CA GLY A 299 -60.70 -21.21 4.44
C GLY A 299 -60.04 -22.39 3.70
N GLY A 300 -59.42 -23.28 4.48
CA GLY A 300 -59.16 -24.69 4.16
C GLY A 300 -57.68 -25.03 3.93
N ALA A 301 -56.99 -25.61 4.93
CA ALA A 301 -56.86 -27.07 5.17
C ALA A 301 -55.63 -27.65 4.43
N LEU A 302 -54.55 -27.96 5.16
CA LEU A 302 -54.22 -29.24 5.83
C LEU A 302 -53.57 -30.27 4.90
N HIS A 303 -52.39 -30.75 5.33
CA HIS A 303 -51.76 -32.09 5.22
C HIS A 303 -50.24 -31.91 5.01
N ALA A 304 -49.37 -32.15 6.00
CA ALA A 304 -49.05 -33.37 6.77
C ALA A 304 -48.31 -34.43 5.95
N ASP A 305 -46.99 -34.54 6.17
CA ASP A 305 -46.24 -35.76 6.56
C ASP A 305 -44.73 -35.42 6.53
N ALA A 306 -44.00 -35.48 7.64
CA ALA A 306 -43.52 -36.64 8.42
C ALA A 306 -42.22 -37.24 7.83
N GLY A 307 -41.19 -37.31 8.67
CA GLY A 307 -39.89 -37.91 8.34
C GLY A 307 -38.80 -37.47 9.32
N ASP A 308 -38.87 -38.02 10.53
CA ASP A 308 -37.82 -37.96 11.57
C ASP A 308 -36.51 -38.60 11.08
N GLU A 309 -35.37 -38.10 11.56
CA GLU A 309 -34.27 -38.93 12.07
C GLU A 309 -33.27 -38.04 12.84
N GLU A 310 -33.31 -38.19 14.17
CA GLU A 310 -32.22 -37.84 15.10
C GLU A 310 -31.19 -38.98 15.10
N PRO A 311 -29.93 -38.71 15.51
CA PRO A 311 -29.59 -39.19 16.84
C PRO A 311 -28.77 -38.21 17.70
N ASP A 312 -29.06 -38.30 18.99
CA ASP A 312 -28.28 -37.90 20.16
C ASP A 312 -26.83 -38.41 20.12
N ASP A 313 -25.86 -37.64 20.66
CA ASP A 313 -25.42 -37.77 22.06
C ASP A 313 -24.10 -37.04 22.37
N ALA A 314 -24.11 -36.36 23.52
CA ALA A 314 -23.07 -36.06 24.50
C ALA A 314 -21.59 -35.78 24.07
N HIS A 315 -21.07 -34.62 24.49
CA HIS A 315 -20.12 -34.55 25.62
C HIS A 315 -19.90 -33.11 26.12
N SER A 316 -20.13 -32.93 27.42
CA SER A 316 -19.82 -31.76 28.24
C SER A 316 -18.33 -31.39 28.26
N ILE A 317 -17.99 -30.10 28.11
CA ILE A 317 -16.73 -29.54 28.61
C ILE A 317 -16.98 -28.24 29.38
N ILE A 318 -17.10 -28.40 30.70
CA ILE A 318 -16.42 -27.64 31.76
C ILE A 318 -16.02 -26.19 31.42
N THR A 319 -16.71 -25.24 32.04
CA THR A 319 -16.24 -23.89 32.33
C THR A 319 -15.08 -23.92 33.34
N PRO A 320 -13.97 -23.18 33.14
CA PRO A 320 -13.05 -22.89 34.23
C PRO A 320 -12.92 -21.40 34.54
N SER A 321 -13.35 -21.06 35.77
CA SER A 321 -12.63 -20.33 36.82
C SER A 321 -11.85 -19.03 36.52
N LYS A 322 -12.09 -18.05 37.39
CA LYS A 322 -11.60 -16.65 37.42
C LYS A 322 -10.09 -16.44 37.70
N HIS A 323 -9.23 -17.45 37.59
CA HIS A 323 -7.78 -17.27 37.81
C HIS A 323 -6.95 -17.76 36.61
N THR A 324 -6.68 -16.86 35.67
CA THR A 324 -5.64 -17.02 34.64
C THR A 324 -4.77 -15.75 34.63
N PRO A 325 -3.42 -15.85 34.59
CA PRO A 325 -2.54 -14.68 34.58
C PRO A 325 -2.82 -13.76 33.39
N LYS A 326 -2.72 -12.43 33.57
CA LYS A 326 -3.05 -11.41 32.54
C LYS A 326 -2.38 -11.68 31.18
N ALA A 327 -1.13 -12.16 31.17
CA ALA A 327 -0.38 -12.48 29.95
C ALA A 327 -1.06 -13.56 29.08
N PHE A 328 -1.69 -14.56 29.69
CA PHE A 328 -2.32 -15.67 28.95
C PHE A 328 -3.68 -15.28 28.36
N ARG A 329 -4.35 -14.28 28.93
CA ARG A 329 -5.63 -13.74 28.40
C ARG A 329 -5.41 -12.86 27.16
N VAL A 330 -4.33 -12.06 27.14
CA VAL A 330 -3.93 -11.27 25.97
C VAL A 330 -3.52 -12.16 24.79
N LEU A 331 -2.73 -13.21 25.06
CA LEU A 331 -2.33 -14.18 24.04
C LEU A 331 -3.55 -14.92 23.45
N ARG A 332 -4.52 -15.31 24.29
CA ARG A 332 -5.73 -16.03 23.87
C ARG A 332 -6.70 -15.15 23.06
N GLY A 333 -6.75 -13.84 23.33
CA GLY A 333 -7.48 -12.88 22.49
C GLY A 333 -6.82 -12.70 21.13
N SER A 334 -5.49 -12.68 21.09
CA SER A 334 -4.70 -12.56 19.86
C SER A 334 -4.73 -13.79 18.94
N VAL A 335 -5.10 -14.97 19.48
CA VAL A 335 -5.26 -16.25 18.75
C VAL A 335 -6.74 -16.56 18.44
N SER A 336 -7.68 -15.71 18.86
CA SER A 336 -9.13 -15.88 18.61
C SER A 336 -9.48 -15.74 17.11
N THR A 337 -10.73 -16.04 16.74
CA THR A 337 -11.21 -16.16 15.34
C THR A 337 -11.02 -14.90 14.45
N GLY A 338 -10.57 -13.78 15.03
CA GLY A 338 -10.16 -12.55 14.34
C GLY A 338 -8.85 -11.92 14.85
N GLY A 339 -8.03 -12.63 15.63
CA GLY A 339 -6.81 -12.08 16.22
C GLY A 339 -5.61 -12.05 15.25
N PRO A 340 -4.63 -11.15 15.45
CA PRO A 340 -3.48 -10.99 14.55
C PRO A 340 -2.58 -12.23 14.50
N LEU A 341 -2.54 -13.04 15.56
CA LEU A 341 -1.74 -14.28 15.67
C LEU A 341 -2.51 -15.54 15.25
N ARG A 342 -3.64 -15.40 14.53
CA ARG A 342 -4.38 -16.57 14.03
C ARG A 342 -3.49 -17.41 13.09
N PRO A 343 -3.30 -18.71 13.39
CA PRO A 343 -2.51 -19.60 12.55
C PRO A 343 -3.04 -19.62 11.10
N PHE A 344 -2.13 -19.58 10.13
CA PHE A 344 -2.41 -19.69 8.68
C PHE A 344 -3.24 -18.55 8.07
N ARG A 345 -3.55 -17.47 8.80
CA ARG A 345 -4.37 -16.35 8.28
C ARG A 345 -3.71 -15.70 7.07
N LEU A 346 -2.46 -15.25 7.21
CA LEU A 346 -1.73 -14.60 6.10
C LEU A 346 -1.44 -15.57 4.97
N VAL A 347 -0.99 -16.80 5.27
CA VAL A 347 -0.72 -17.81 4.23
C VAL A 347 -1.95 -18.06 3.36
N LYS A 348 -3.16 -18.16 3.95
CA LYS A 348 -4.39 -18.34 3.18
C LYS A 348 -4.74 -17.11 2.34
N GLN A 349 -4.55 -15.91 2.88
CA GLN A 349 -4.78 -14.66 2.16
C GLN A 349 -3.82 -14.51 0.97
N ASP A 350 -2.54 -14.82 1.17
CA ASP A 350 -1.48 -14.76 0.17
C ASP A 350 -1.72 -15.73 -0.99
N ILE A 351 -2.14 -16.97 -0.71
CA ILE A 351 -2.49 -17.96 -1.74
C ILE A 351 -3.65 -17.48 -2.61
N VAL A 352 -4.68 -16.86 -2.02
CA VAL A 352 -5.82 -16.32 -2.77
C VAL A 352 -5.39 -15.15 -3.65
N ASN A 353 -4.53 -14.26 -3.12
CA ASN A 353 -3.97 -13.14 -3.86
C ASN A 353 -3.09 -13.60 -5.03
N LEU A 354 -2.23 -14.60 -4.79
CA LEU A 354 -1.36 -15.20 -5.81
C LEU A 354 -2.17 -15.75 -6.97
N ARG A 355 -3.23 -16.53 -6.70
CA ARG A 355 -4.07 -17.12 -7.76
C ARG A 355 -4.73 -16.06 -8.66
N ARG A 356 -5.17 -14.93 -8.09
CA ARG A 356 -5.80 -13.84 -8.86
C ARG A 356 -4.76 -13.08 -9.71
N ARG A 357 -3.55 -12.91 -9.17
CA ARG A 357 -2.49 -12.11 -9.78
C ARG A 357 -1.68 -12.87 -10.83
N TYR A 358 -1.45 -14.16 -10.63
CA TYR A 358 -0.50 -14.95 -11.40
C TYR A 358 -0.68 -14.77 -12.91
N VAL A 359 -1.92 -14.77 -13.41
CA VAL A 359 -2.22 -14.59 -14.84
C VAL A 359 -1.88 -13.17 -15.32
N SER A 360 -2.13 -12.13 -14.51
CA SER A 360 -1.84 -10.74 -14.85
C SER A 360 -0.33 -10.42 -14.89
N ASP A 361 0.51 -11.19 -14.20
CA ASP A 361 1.96 -10.95 -14.16
C ASP A 361 2.66 -11.33 -15.48
N TRP A 362 2.02 -12.16 -16.32
CA TRP A 362 2.58 -12.62 -17.61
C TRP A 362 2.15 -11.75 -18.80
N THR A 363 1.19 -10.84 -18.64
CA THR A 363 0.64 -10.06 -19.76
C THR A 363 1.55 -8.92 -20.22
N LEU A 364 2.50 -8.49 -19.37
CA LEU A 364 3.42 -7.39 -19.64
C LEU A 364 4.81 -7.93 -19.99
N PHE A 365 5.17 -7.85 -21.28
CA PHE A 365 6.52 -8.11 -21.76
C PHE A 365 6.98 -6.93 -22.62
N ASN A 366 8.09 -6.29 -22.25
CA ASN A 366 8.65 -5.14 -22.95
C ASN A 366 10.19 -5.22 -22.97
N GLN A 367 10.83 -4.30 -23.69
CA GLN A 367 12.29 -4.25 -23.79
C GLN A 367 12.97 -4.07 -22.44
N LEU A 368 12.39 -3.26 -21.55
CA LEU A 368 12.92 -2.98 -20.21
C LEU A 368 12.99 -4.26 -19.36
N VAL A 369 11.94 -5.09 -19.42
CA VAL A 369 11.88 -6.39 -18.73
C VAL A 369 12.96 -7.33 -19.24
N PHE A 370 13.20 -7.36 -20.55
CA PHE A 370 14.28 -8.16 -21.11
C PHE A 370 15.67 -7.63 -20.70
N ALA A 371 15.88 -6.32 -20.74
CA ALA A 371 17.13 -5.69 -20.33
C ALA A 371 17.42 -5.94 -18.84
N SER A 372 16.40 -5.81 -17.99
CA SER A 372 16.44 -6.14 -16.58
C SER A 372 16.79 -7.61 -16.33
N ALA A 373 16.20 -8.55 -17.08
CA ALA A 373 16.55 -9.98 -16.98
C ALA A 373 18.02 -10.25 -17.30
N VAL A 374 18.57 -9.60 -18.33
CA VAL A 374 19.99 -9.70 -18.71
C VAL A 374 20.89 -9.09 -17.63
N TYR A 375 20.53 -7.92 -17.11
CA TYR A 375 21.25 -7.25 -16.03
C TYR A 375 21.30 -8.13 -14.77
N VAL A 376 20.15 -8.67 -14.35
CA VAL A 376 20.05 -9.56 -13.18
C VAL A 376 20.85 -10.85 -13.40
N PHE A 377 20.82 -11.43 -14.59
CA PHE A 377 21.62 -12.62 -14.91
C PHE A 377 23.13 -12.38 -14.72
N PHE A 378 23.66 -11.26 -15.21
CA PHE A 378 25.10 -10.96 -15.05
C PHE A 378 25.47 -10.58 -13.61
N THR A 379 24.57 -9.94 -12.87
CA THR A 379 24.79 -9.59 -11.46
C THR A 379 24.62 -10.79 -10.52
N ASN A 380 23.89 -11.83 -10.95
CA ASN A 380 23.62 -13.05 -10.19
C ASN A 380 24.08 -14.33 -10.90
N LEU A 381 25.39 -14.45 -11.14
CA LEU A 381 25.98 -15.61 -11.82
C LEU A 381 26.03 -16.91 -10.98
N LEU A 382 25.64 -16.86 -9.70
CA LEU A 382 25.66 -17.98 -8.73
C LEU A 382 24.39 -17.89 -7.87
N PRO A 383 23.31 -18.68 -8.10
CA PRO A 383 23.30 -20.15 -7.92
C PRO A 383 22.21 -20.95 -8.70
N GLY A 384 22.26 -22.29 -8.62
CA GLY A 384 21.30 -23.23 -9.22
C GLY A 384 19.97 -23.44 -8.49
N ILE A 385 19.03 -24.12 -9.17
CA ILE A 385 17.68 -24.57 -8.74
C ILE A 385 16.90 -23.58 -7.84
N THR A 386 16.85 -22.30 -8.20
CA THR A 386 15.86 -21.33 -7.66
C THR A 386 14.59 -21.26 -8.49
N PHE A 387 14.53 -22.01 -9.59
CA PHE A 387 13.44 -21.97 -10.59
C PHE A 387 12.03 -22.15 -9.98
N ALA A 388 11.90 -22.97 -8.93
CA ALA A 388 10.63 -23.15 -8.24
C ALA A 388 10.26 -21.97 -7.35
N SER A 389 11.21 -21.36 -6.64
CA SER A 389 10.91 -20.20 -5.81
C SER A 389 10.55 -18.98 -6.66
N ASP A 390 11.34 -18.69 -7.69
CA ASP A 390 11.16 -17.51 -8.53
C ASP A 390 9.82 -17.51 -9.30
N LEU A 391 9.29 -18.70 -9.59
CA LEU A 391 8.00 -18.87 -10.27
C LEU A 391 6.80 -18.78 -9.33
N PHE A 392 6.92 -19.26 -8.09
CA PHE A 392 5.81 -19.39 -7.14
C PHE A 392 5.78 -18.34 -6.01
N CYS A 393 6.74 -17.40 -5.97
CA CYS A 393 6.71 -16.25 -5.05
C CYS A 393 5.51 -15.32 -5.32
N VAL A 394 4.96 -14.70 -4.28
CA VAL A 394 3.95 -13.64 -4.40
C VAL A 394 4.59 -12.32 -4.80
N GLN A 395 5.80 -12.03 -4.34
CA GLN A 395 6.58 -10.88 -4.78
C GLN A 395 7.64 -11.26 -5.82
N PRO A 396 7.35 -11.15 -7.13
CA PRO A 396 8.30 -11.55 -8.18
C PRO A 396 9.49 -10.59 -8.36
N LEU A 397 9.43 -9.40 -7.75
CA LEU A 397 10.54 -8.43 -7.78
C LEU A 397 11.74 -8.86 -6.93
N ASN A 398 11.54 -9.72 -5.93
CA ASN A 398 12.61 -10.20 -5.08
C ASN A 398 13.44 -11.26 -5.83
N ILE A 399 14.76 -11.05 -5.94
CA ILE A 399 15.68 -11.99 -6.58
C ILE A 399 16.34 -12.85 -5.51
N LEU A 400 16.33 -14.16 -5.71
CA LEU A 400 16.94 -15.13 -4.80
C LEU A 400 18.32 -15.54 -5.29
N GLY A 401 19.25 -15.73 -4.35
CA GLY A 401 20.52 -16.39 -4.61
C GLY A 401 21.35 -16.57 -3.34
N VAL A 402 22.62 -16.96 -3.48
CA VAL A 402 23.47 -17.31 -2.33
C VAL A 402 24.10 -16.04 -1.76
N THR A 403 23.83 -15.78 -0.49
CA THR A 403 24.37 -14.61 0.22
C THR A 403 25.77 -14.88 0.79
N GLY A 404 26.61 -13.84 0.82
CA GLY A 404 27.91 -13.87 1.49
C GLY A 404 27.84 -14.30 2.96
N PRO A 405 26.91 -13.77 3.77
CA PRO A 405 26.55 -14.28 5.08
C PRO A 405 26.44 -15.80 5.22
N PHE A 406 25.68 -16.44 4.34
CA PHE A 406 25.50 -17.88 4.36
C PHE A 406 26.80 -18.62 4.07
N SER A 407 27.59 -18.14 3.11
CA SER A 407 28.89 -18.72 2.78
C SER A 407 29.86 -18.69 3.97
N VAL A 408 29.91 -17.57 4.71
CA VAL A 408 30.73 -17.46 5.93
C VAL A 408 30.25 -18.42 7.02
N LEU A 409 28.94 -18.56 7.18
CA LEU A 409 28.37 -19.53 8.11
C LEU A 409 28.71 -20.98 7.72
N ALA A 410 28.56 -21.32 6.44
CA ALA A 410 28.86 -22.65 5.91
C ALA A 410 30.35 -23.01 6.06
N GLU A 411 31.26 -22.07 5.80
CA GLU A 411 32.70 -22.24 6.00
C GLU A 411 33.04 -22.52 7.47
N ASN A 412 32.46 -21.78 8.40
CA ASN A 412 32.65 -22.01 9.83
C ASN A 412 32.07 -23.36 10.29
N ILE A 413 30.90 -23.76 9.78
CA ILE A 413 30.33 -25.08 10.05
C ILE A 413 31.24 -26.17 9.49
N TYR A 414 31.80 -25.97 8.29
CA TYR A 414 32.76 -26.90 7.69
C TYR A 414 34.02 -27.06 8.55
N ALA A 415 34.62 -25.96 8.99
CA ALA A 415 35.78 -25.99 9.89
C ALA A 415 35.46 -26.69 11.22
N LEU A 416 34.30 -26.41 11.83
CA LEU A 416 33.84 -27.10 13.04
C LEU A 416 33.67 -28.62 12.84
N CYS A 417 33.05 -29.01 11.72
CA CYS A 417 32.84 -30.42 11.39
C CYS A 417 34.14 -31.18 11.19
N GLN A 418 35.15 -30.56 10.58
CA GLN A 418 36.46 -31.17 10.30
C GLN A 418 37.42 -31.13 11.49
N GLU A 419 37.54 -29.99 12.18
CA GLU A 419 38.56 -29.76 13.20
C GLU A 419 38.14 -30.21 14.61
N VAL A 420 36.84 -30.14 14.92
CA VAL A 420 36.33 -30.32 16.29
C VAL A 420 35.43 -31.55 16.41
N PHE A 421 34.47 -31.70 15.50
CA PHE A 421 33.41 -32.70 15.63
C PHE A 421 33.72 -34.04 14.95
N ASP A 422 34.66 -34.07 13.98
CA ASP A 422 35.00 -35.25 13.17
C ASP A 422 33.75 -35.92 12.54
N VAL A 423 32.86 -35.09 11.97
CA VAL A 423 31.60 -35.53 11.35
C VAL A 423 31.54 -35.11 9.88
N PRO A 424 30.88 -35.90 9.02
CA PRO A 424 30.74 -35.55 7.61
C PRO A 424 29.88 -34.28 7.47
N PHE A 425 30.49 -33.23 6.90
CA PHE A 425 29.88 -31.92 6.73
C PHE A 425 28.55 -31.96 5.96
N LEU A 426 28.48 -32.70 4.84
CA LEU A 426 27.29 -32.71 3.97
C LEU A 426 26.02 -33.22 4.68
N PRO A 427 26.00 -34.39 5.35
CA PRO A 427 24.89 -34.82 6.20
C PRO A 427 24.53 -33.84 7.32
N PHE A 428 25.53 -33.27 8.00
CA PHE A 428 25.31 -32.31 9.08
C PHE A 428 24.64 -31.02 8.57
N MET A 429 25.09 -30.54 7.40
CA MET A 429 24.51 -29.38 6.73
C MET A 429 23.09 -29.70 6.21
N ALA A 430 22.86 -30.88 5.65
CA ALA A 430 21.53 -31.29 5.20
C ALA A 430 20.51 -31.25 6.35
N TRP A 431 20.85 -31.80 7.53
CA TRP A 431 19.98 -31.72 8.71
C TRP A 431 19.80 -30.30 9.23
N SER A 432 20.85 -29.47 9.21
CA SER A 432 20.75 -28.07 9.61
C SER A 432 19.76 -27.29 8.71
N LEU A 433 19.77 -27.56 7.40
CA LEU A 433 18.86 -26.95 6.42
C LEU A 433 17.44 -27.52 6.48
N ILE A 434 17.28 -28.82 6.72
CA ILE A 434 15.98 -29.42 7.03
C ILE A 434 15.41 -28.76 8.29
N HIS A 435 16.25 -28.56 9.32
CA HIS A 435 15.82 -27.89 10.54
C HIS A 435 15.39 -26.45 10.28
N ALA A 436 16.14 -25.73 9.46
CA ALA A 436 15.76 -24.39 9.04
C ALA A 436 14.40 -24.41 8.29
N GLY A 437 14.16 -25.37 7.41
CA GLY A 437 12.92 -25.45 6.63
C GLY A 437 11.63 -25.49 7.47
N TRP A 438 11.54 -26.38 8.47
CA TRP A 438 10.35 -26.44 9.33
C TRP A 438 10.25 -25.25 10.29
N LEU A 439 11.38 -24.67 10.72
CA LEU A 439 11.37 -23.44 11.54
C LEU A 439 10.79 -22.26 10.75
N HIS A 440 11.11 -22.13 9.46
CA HIS A 440 10.46 -21.12 8.59
C HIS A 440 8.96 -21.35 8.47
N TYR A 441 8.49 -22.62 8.38
CA TYR A 441 7.06 -22.91 8.39
C TYR A 441 6.40 -22.44 9.69
N ILE A 442 7.05 -22.65 10.84
CA ILE A 442 6.52 -22.14 12.12
C ILE A 442 6.44 -20.61 12.09
N LEU A 443 7.48 -19.91 11.63
CA LEU A 443 7.48 -18.46 11.52
C LEU A 443 6.34 -17.94 10.62
N ALA A 444 6.08 -18.62 9.51
CA ALA A 444 4.96 -18.29 8.63
C ALA A 444 3.59 -18.55 9.29
N ILE A 445 3.46 -19.64 10.06
CA ILE A 445 2.22 -19.99 10.75
C ILE A 445 1.90 -19.00 11.88
N ILE A 446 2.89 -18.57 12.64
CA ILE A 446 2.71 -17.61 13.75
C ILE A 446 2.56 -16.16 13.26
N ASN A 447 2.55 -15.92 11.95
CA ASN A 447 2.49 -14.59 11.35
C ASN A 447 3.65 -13.69 11.83
N ALA A 448 4.88 -14.24 11.95
CA ALA A 448 6.06 -13.48 12.37
C ALA A 448 6.31 -12.25 11.48
N HIS A 449 5.88 -12.34 10.22
CA HIS A 449 5.89 -11.26 9.24
C HIS A 449 5.18 -9.97 9.69
N ASP A 450 3.99 -10.08 10.30
CA ASP A 450 3.25 -8.90 10.80
C ASP A 450 4.06 -8.16 11.87
N TRP A 451 4.93 -8.86 12.59
CA TRP A 451 5.80 -8.26 13.59
C TRP A 451 6.99 -7.53 12.95
N THR A 452 7.71 -8.16 12.02
CA THR A 452 8.84 -7.51 11.33
C THR A 452 8.38 -6.25 10.59
N MET A 453 7.27 -6.32 9.85
CA MET A 453 6.73 -5.17 9.11
C MET A 453 6.30 -4.00 10.01
N ARG A 454 5.84 -4.27 11.24
CA ARG A 454 5.38 -3.20 12.14
C ARG A 454 6.52 -2.48 12.86
N TYR A 455 7.62 -3.17 13.11
CA TYR A 455 8.64 -2.70 14.04
C TYR A 455 9.99 -2.35 13.40
N VAL A 456 10.22 -2.75 12.14
CA VAL A 456 11.46 -2.38 11.43
C VAL A 456 11.40 -0.90 11.03
N THR A 457 12.43 -0.14 11.41
CA THR A 457 12.57 1.30 11.11
C THR A 457 13.67 1.53 10.07
N THR A 458 13.67 2.71 9.45
CA THR A 458 14.67 3.10 8.45
C THR A 458 16.10 3.07 8.99
N PHE A 459 16.29 3.32 10.29
CA PHE A 459 17.59 3.21 10.97
C PHE A 459 18.26 1.85 10.76
N ALA A 460 17.52 0.75 10.97
CA ALA A 460 18.07 -0.60 10.85
C ALA A 460 18.30 -1.00 9.38
N THR A 461 17.37 -0.63 8.48
CA THR A 461 17.46 -0.97 7.06
C THR A 461 18.59 -0.22 6.35
N GLU A 462 18.81 1.05 6.69
CA GLU A 462 19.90 1.84 6.12
C GLU A 462 21.28 1.36 6.60
N ILE A 463 21.44 1.02 7.90
CA ILE A 463 22.67 0.42 8.45
C ILE A 463 23.00 -0.88 7.70
N PHE A 464 21.99 -1.71 7.48
CA PHE A 464 22.16 -2.98 6.80
C PHE A 464 22.51 -2.81 5.33
N SER A 465 21.88 -1.87 4.63
CA SER A 465 22.24 -1.51 3.25
C SER A 465 23.69 -1.04 3.16
N LEU A 466 24.14 -0.17 4.07
CA LEU A 466 25.53 0.30 4.11
C LEU A 466 26.53 -0.84 4.40
N LEU A 467 26.19 -1.75 5.33
CA LEU A 467 27.00 -2.92 5.63
C LEU A 467 27.20 -3.78 4.38
N ASN A 468 26.14 -4.03 3.61
CA ASN A 468 26.22 -4.79 2.37
C ASN A 468 27.13 -4.11 1.35
N SER A 469 27.00 -2.80 1.13
CA SER A 469 27.87 -2.06 0.21
C SER A 469 29.35 -2.21 0.60
N ILE A 470 29.69 -2.09 1.90
CA ILE A 470 31.06 -2.29 2.40
C ILE A 470 31.54 -3.73 2.16
N ILE A 471 30.69 -4.74 2.39
CA ILE A 471 31.02 -6.14 2.13
C ILE A 471 31.33 -6.37 0.65
N TYR A 472 30.62 -5.75 -0.29
CA TYR A 472 30.92 -5.87 -1.72
C TYR A 472 32.29 -5.31 -2.09
N PHE A 473 32.62 -4.11 -1.62
CA PHE A 473 33.94 -3.53 -1.84
C PHE A 473 35.04 -4.39 -1.21
N HIS A 474 34.80 -4.89 0.01
CA HIS A 474 35.74 -5.77 0.69
C HIS A 474 35.96 -7.08 -0.09
N LYS A 475 34.90 -7.70 -0.61
CA LYS A 475 34.98 -8.92 -1.42
C LYS A 475 35.72 -8.68 -2.74
N ALA A 476 35.49 -7.56 -3.41
CA ALA A 476 36.24 -7.20 -4.61
C ALA A 476 37.75 -7.09 -4.33
N ILE A 477 38.13 -6.48 -3.20
CA ILE A 477 39.53 -6.36 -2.77
C ILE A 477 40.11 -7.74 -2.43
N GLN A 478 39.36 -8.61 -1.74
CA GLN A 478 39.79 -9.98 -1.45
C GLN A 478 40.07 -10.79 -2.73
N GLU A 479 39.23 -10.65 -3.76
CA GLU A 479 39.49 -11.32 -5.05
C GLU A 479 40.77 -10.79 -5.73
N LEU A 480 41.01 -9.48 -5.66
CA LEU A 480 42.25 -8.88 -6.17
C LEU A 480 43.48 -9.34 -5.37
N GLU A 481 43.36 -9.51 -4.06
CA GLU A 481 44.43 -10.03 -3.20
C GLU A 481 44.77 -11.49 -3.54
N ARG A 482 43.75 -12.33 -3.79
CA ARG A 482 43.98 -13.71 -4.28
C ARG A 482 44.67 -13.71 -5.65
N ALA A 483 44.22 -12.84 -6.56
CA ALA A 483 44.85 -12.69 -7.86
C ALA A 483 46.32 -12.26 -7.73
N HIS A 484 46.64 -11.36 -6.79
CA HIS A 484 48.01 -10.92 -6.50
C HIS A 484 48.91 -12.07 -6.04
N ALA A 485 48.38 -12.97 -5.19
CA ALA A 485 49.12 -14.11 -4.69
C ALA A 485 49.40 -15.18 -5.77
N SER A 486 48.51 -15.31 -6.76
CA SER A 486 48.59 -16.38 -7.78
C SER A 486 49.23 -15.96 -9.11
N LEU A 487 49.20 -14.67 -9.47
CA LEU A 487 49.58 -14.17 -10.80
C LEU A 487 50.95 -13.47 -10.79
N SER A 488 51.60 -13.43 -11.94
CA SER A 488 52.77 -12.57 -12.14
C SER A 488 52.42 -11.09 -11.99
N PHE A 489 53.40 -10.23 -11.70
CA PHE A 489 53.17 -8.80 -11.50
C PHE A 489 52.46 -8.13 -12.69
N ALA A 490 52.83 -8.50 -13.92
CA ALA A 490 52.20 -7.98 -15.14
C ALA A 490 50.73 -8.44 -15.28
N ALA A 491 50.46 -9.72 -15.01
CA ALA A 491 49.12 -10.28 -15.02
C ALA A 491 48.24 -9.68 -13.89
N PHE A 492 48.82 -9.41 -12.73
CA PHE A 492 48.14 -8.71 -11.63
C PHE A 492 47.79 -7.27 -12.00
N LEU A 493 48.71 -6.51 -12.60
CA LEU A 493 48.41 -5.15 -13.06
C LEU A 493 47.28 -5.15 -14.09
N TYR A 494 47.27 -6.14 -14.99
CA TYR A 494 46.18 -6.33 -15.93
C TYR A 494 44.86 -6.69 -15.22
N ALA A 495 44.89 -7.54 -14.19
CA ALA A 495 43.73 -7.84 -13.36
C ALA A 495 43.16 -6.57 -12.69
N VAL A 496 44.02 -5.68 -12.19
CA VAL A 496 43.60 -4.38 -11.63
C VAL A 496 42.97 -3.48 -12.71
N ILE A 497 43.57 -3.40 -13.90
CA ILE A 497 43.01 -2.65 -15.04
C ILE A 497 41.65 -3.24 -15.45
N GLY A 498 41.52 -4.56 -15.48
CA GLY A 498 40.26 -5.24 -15.78
C GLY A 498 39.18 -4.93 -14.74
N ALA A 499 39.51 -4.99 -13.45
CA ALA A 499 38.57 -4.72 -12.37
C ALA A 499 38.11 -3.25 -12.35
N VAL A 500 39.06 -2.30 -12.29
CA VAL A 500 38.77 -0.87 -12.26
C VAL A 500 38.14 -0.42 -13.59
N GLY A 501 38.63 -0.94 -14.71
CA GLY A 501 38.09 -0.65 -16.03
C GLY A 501 36.65 -1.10 -16.21
N THR A 502 36.30 -2.31 -15.74
CA THR A 502 34.92 -2.80 -15.77
C THR A 502 33.99 -1.90 -14.95
N MET A 503 34.42 -1.50 -13.75
CA MET A 503 33.65 -0.59 -12.90
C MET A 503 33.46 0.79 -13.54
N LEU A 504 34.54 1.43 -14.00
CA LEU A 504 34.48 2.77 -14.59
C LEU A 504 33.66 2.79 -15.87
N LEU A 505 33.78 1.76 -16.72
CA LEU A 505 32.98 1.65 -17.93
C LEU A 505 31.50 1.45 -17.59
N ALA A 506 31.17 0.63 -16.59
CA ALA A 506 29.79 0.45 -16.15
C ALA A 506 29.19 1.75 -15.61
N ILE A 507 29.91 2.49 -14.78
CA ILE A 507 29.49 3.81 -14.28
C ILE A 507 29.31 4.78 -15.44
N PHE A 508 30.28 4.87 -16.35
CA PHE A 508 30.21 5.74 -17.52
C PHE A 508 28.96 5.45 -18.36
N LEU A 509 28.73 4.18 -18.72
CA LEU A 509 27.56 3.78 -19.49
C LEU A 509 26.24 4.00 -18.74
N SER A 510 26.21 3.83 -17.42
CA SER A 510 25.03 4.13 -16.60
C SER A 510 24.63 5.62 -16.61
N THR A 511 25.57 6.52 -16.94
CA THR A 511 25.28 7.95 -17.10
C THR A 511 24.80 8.33 -18.51
N ALA A 512 24.65 7.39 -19.45
CA ALA A 512 24.35 7.69 -20.85
C ALA A 512 23.01 8.43 -21.05
N GLU A 513 22.04 8.27 -20.16
CA GLU A 513 20.82 9.09 -20.19
C GLU A 513 21.09 10.59 -19.97
N SER A 514 22.16 10.97 -19.27
CA SER A 514 22.51 12.37 -19.05
C SER A 514 23.23 13.03 -20.24
N TRP A 515 23.70 12.25 -21.22
CA TRP A 515 24.56 12.74 -22.32
C TRP A 515 23.80 13.53 -23.41
N LYS A 516 22.70 14.22 -23.11
CA LYS A 516 22.01 15.06 -24.10
C LYS A 516 22.96 16.17 -24.59
N PRO A 517 23.09 16.44 -25.91
CA PRO A 517 22.36 15.88 -27.06
C PRO A 517 23.07 14.70 -27.78
N LEU A 518 24.14 14.15 -27.22
CA LEU A 518 24.90 13.03 -27.79
C LEU A 518 24.01 11.78 -27.92
N PHE A 519 23.95 11.19 -29.12
CA PHE A 519 23.12 10.02 -29.49
C PHE A 519 21.59 10.18 -29.40
N HIS A 520 20.89 9.34 -30.16
CA HIS A 520 19.44 9.24 -30.13
C HIS A 520 18.94 8.61 -28.81
N ARG A 521 17.73 8.96 -28.36
CA ARG A 521 17.11 8.49 -27.09
C ARG A 521 17.22 6.98 -26.90
N TYR A 522 16.89 6.19 -27.93
CA TYR A 522 16.95 4.73 -27.88
C TYR A 522 18.35 4.17 -27.63
N ILE A 523 19.39 4.80 -28.18
CA ILE A 523 20.77 4.38 -27.97
C ILE A 523 21.19 4.70 -26.52
N ARG A 524 20.86 5.90 -26.02
CA ARG A 524 21.17 6.29 -24.63
C ARG A 524 20.48 5.38 -23.60
N MET A 525 19.21 5.07 -23.83
CA MET A 525 18.43 4.16 -22.99
C MET A 525 19.06 2.76 -23.00
N GLY A 526 19.37 2.21 -24.19
CA GLY A 526 20.05 0.91 -24.30
C GLY A 526 21.44 0.89 -23.64
N LEU A 527 22.26 1.93 -23.80
CA LEU A 527 23.58 2.00 -23.14
C LEU A 527 23.47 2.02 -21.61
N THR A 528 22.45 2.69 -21.07
CA THR A 528 22.21 2.79 -19.62
C THR A 528 21.72 1.46 -19.05
N GLU A 529 20.74 0.83 -19.70
CA GLU A 529 20.15 -0.44 -19.25
C GLU A 529 21.13 -1.62 -19.34
N TYR A 530 21.96 -1.66 -20.39
CA TYR A 530 22.94 -2.74 -20.61
C TYR A 530 24.35 -2.38 -20.11
N ALA A 531 24.52 -1.33 -19.30
CA ALA A 531 25.82 -0.81 -18.87
C ALA A 531 26.72 -1.90 -18.26
N ALA A 532 26.21 -2.69 -17.31
CA ALA A 532 26.96 -3.75 -16.66
C ALA A 532 27.30 -4.89 -17.64
N ALA A 533 26.32 -5.34 -18.44
CA ALA A 533 26.50 -6.43 -19.40
C ALA A 533 27.53 -6.09 -20.48
N ILE A 534 27.44 -4.89 -21.07
CA ILE A 534 28.40 -4.40 -22.07
C ILE A 534 29.80 -4.32 -21.47
N SER A 535 29.93 -3.80 -20.24
CA SER A 535 31.21 -3.68 -19.57
C SER A 535 31.87 -5.04 -19.35
N ILE A 536 31.11 -6.03 -18.86
CA ILE A 536 31.59 -7.40 -18.69
C ILE A 536 32.04 -7.98 -20.03
N ILE A 537 31.22 -7.90 -21.08
CA ILE A 537 31.54 -8.47 -22.40
C ILE A 537 32.81 -7.84 -22.98
N VAL A 538 32.96 -6.51 -22.88
CA VAL A 538 34.15 -5.79 -23.36
C VAL A 538 35.41 -6.28 -22.62
N PHE A 539 35.38 -6.39 -21.29
CA PHE A 539 36.55 -6.79 -20.51
C PHE A 539 36.80 -8.31 -20.47
N ILE A 540 35.83 -9.14 -20.86
CA ILE A 540 36.06 -10.57 -21.18
C ILE A 540 36.75 -10.71 -22.56
N GLY A 541 36.36 -9.88 -23.53
CA GLY A 541 36.91 -9.90 -24.88
C GLY A 541 38.31 -9.31 -24.99
N LEU A 542 38.60 -8.23 -24.27
CA LEU A 542 39.87 -7.50 -24.32
C LEU A 542 41.13 -8.38 -24.10
N PRO A 543 41.18 -9.33 -23.14
CA PRO A 543 42.32 -10.21 -22.96
C PRO A 543 42.55 -11.21 -24.10
N HIS A 544 41.61 -11.35 -25.03
CA HIS A 544 41.71 -12.26 -26.18
C HIS A 544 42.26 -11.54 -27.43
N VAL A 545 42.53 -10.24 -27.35
CA VAL A 545 43.00 -9.42 -28.46
C VAL A 545 44.51 -9.12 -28.33
N GLY A 546 45.27 -9.45 -29.38
CA GLY A 546 46.69 -9.06 -29.51
C GLY A 546 47.64 -9.76 -28.53
N GLU A 547 48.69 -9.06 -28.13
CA GLU A 547 49.77 -9.58 -27.25
C GLU A 547 49.28 -9.94 -25.83
N LEU A 548 48.09 -9.48 -25.44
CA LEU A 548 47.48 -9.79 -24.15
C LEU A 548 47.00 -11.23 -24.02
N ALA A 549 46.84 -11.95 -25.14
CA ALA A 549 46.42 -13.35 -25.14
C ALA A 549 47.45 -14.28 -24.48
N ASN A 550 48.72 -13.87 -24.41
CA ASN A 550 49.83 -14.64 -23.83
C ASN A 550 50.04 -14.38 -22.33
N LEU A 551 49.31 -13.45 -21.72
CA LEU A 551 49.40 -13.18 -20.28
C LEU A 551 48.59 -14.22 -19.50
N ASP A 552 49.18 -14.72 -18.41
CA ASP A 552 48.49 -15.59 -17.47
C ASP A 552 47.26 -14.86 -16.89
N LYS A 553 46.12 -15.54 -16.90
CA LYS A 553 44.85 -14.98 -16.44
C LYS A 553 44.12 -15.98 -15.56
N MET A 554 43.66 -15.51 -14.41
CA MET A 554 42.85 -16.30 -13.50
C MET A 554 41.39 -16.24 -13.95
N THR A 555 40.92 -17.28 -14.62
CA THR A 555 39.52 -17.43 -15.05
C THR A 555 38.72 -18.27 -14.07
N LEU A 556 37.39 -18.24 -14.21
CA LEU A 556 36.50 -19.05 -13.38
C LEU A 556 36.78 -20.55 -13.56
N PRO A 557 36.94 -21.32 -12.46
CA PRO A 557 37.06 -22.77 -12.53
C PRO A 557 35.70 -23.37 -12.93
N VAL A 558 35.64 -23.99 -14.10
CA VAL A 558 34.43 -24.65 -14.60
C VAL A 558 34.64 -26.16 -14.70
N SER A 559 33.62 -26.94 -14.33
CA SER A 559 33.61 -28.38 -14.60
C SER A 559 33.29 -28.62 -16.07
N GLU A 560 33.82 -29.67 -16.69
CA GLU A 560 33.42 -30.05 -18.06
C GLU A 560 32.16 -30.93 -18.09
N THR A 561 31.75 -31.47 -16.94
CA THR A 561 30.60 -32.38 -16.80
C THR A 561 29.78 -32.05 -15.56
N PHE A 562 28.46 -32.24 -15.62
CA PHE A 562 27.57 -32.08 -14.48
C PHE A 562 27.85 -33.19 -13.45
N ARG A 563 28.57 -32.87 -12.37
CA ARG A 563 29.01 -33.81 -11.32
C ARG A 563 28.53 -33.34 -9.94
N PRO A 564 28.38 -34.26 -8.96
CA PRO A 564 28.08 -33.88 -7.57
C PRO A 564 29.18 -33.02 -6.92
N THR A 565 28.81 -32.31 -5.85
CA THR A 565 29.65 -31.33 -5.13
C THR A 565 30.98 -31.88 -4.61
N SER A 566 31.09 -33.20 -4.38
CA SER A 566 32.35 -33.88 -4.08
C SER A 566 32.71 -34.84 -5.21
N PRO A 567 33.97 -34.85 -5.71
CA PRO A 567 34.41 -35.77 -6.76
C PRO A 567 34.35 -37.25 -6.34
N ASP A 568 34.27 -37.55 -5.04
CA ASP A 568 34.16 -38.91 -4.50
C ASP A 568 32.74 -39.48 -4.53
N ARG A 569 31.77 -38.76 -5.10
CA ARG A 569 30.35 -39.08 -4.99
C ARG A 569 29.70 -39.27 -6.36
N ASP A 570 29.06 -40.43 -6.54
CA ASP A 570 28.33 -40.79 -7.77
C ASP A 570 26.83 -40.40 -7.74
N ARG A 571 26.25 -40.13 -6.56
CA ARG A 571 24.82 -39.82 -6.38
C ARG A 571 24.61 -38.33 -6.15
N PHE A 572 23.59 -37.70 -6.74
CA PHE A 572 23.29 -36.28 -6.46
C PHE A 572 22.69 -36.05 -5.06
N PHE A 573 21.98 -37.03 -4.49
CA PHE A 573 21.30 -36.91 -3.20
C PHE A 573 22.22 -37.15 -1.99
N VAL A 574 22.07 -36.36 -0.92
CA VAL A 574 22.85 -36.51 0.33
C VAL A 574 22.29 -37.62 1.21
N GLU A 575 23.09 -38.64 1.52
CA GLU A 575 22.73 -39.72 2.46
C GLU A 575 22.69 -39.21 3.92
N PHE A 576 21.82 -38.25 4.21
CA PHE A 576 21.74 -37.57 5.50
C PHE A 576 21.29 -38.49 6.64
N TRP A 577 20.64 -39.61 6.34
CA TRP A 577 20.21 -40.62 7.32
C TRP A 577 21.36 -41.42 7.95
N LYS A 578 22.59 -41.32 7.44
CA LYS A 578 23.76 -42.01 7.99
C LYS A 578 24.39 -41.27 9.19
N LEU A 579 23.93 -40.07 9.52
CA LEU A 579 24.45 -39.27 10.63
C LEU A 579 23.93 -39.82 11.98
N PRO A 580 24.79 -39.94 13.02
CA PRO A 580 24.33 -40.36 14.35
C PRO A 580 23.26 -39.42 14.91
N VAL A 581 22.26 -39.98 15.60
CA VAL A 581 21.09 -39.25 16.09
C VAL A 581 21.45 -38.05 16.97
N GLY A 582 22.52 -38.13 17.77
CA GLY A 582 22.98 -37.00 18.59
C GLY A 582 23.36 -35.77 17.76
N TRP A 583 24.01 -35.97 16.61
CA TRP A 583 24.41 -34.89 15.71
C TRP A 583 23.23 -34.33 14.90
N ILE A 584 22.19 -35.14 14.67
CA ILE A 584 20.93 -34.66 14.10
C ILE A 584 20.32 -33.60 15.03
N PHE A 585 20.21 -33.88 16.33
CA PHE A 585 19.73 -32.88 17.28
C PHE A 585 20.67 -31.68 17.45
N ALA A 586 21.99 -31.89 17.40
CA ALA A 586 22.95 -30.79 17.47
C ALA A 586 22.85 -29.82 16.28
N ALA A 587 22.47 -30.33 15.09
CA ALA A 587 22.27 -29.55 13.88
C ALA A 587 21.10 -28.54 13.98
N ILE A 588 20.26 -28.59 15.03
CA ILE A 588 19.23 -27.58 15.26
C ILE A 588 19.82 -26.20 15.54
N ILE A 589 20.98 -26.12 16.18
CA ILE A 589 21.64 -24.85 16.55
C ILE A 589 22.00 -24.05 15.29
N PRO A 590 22.80 -24.60 14.34
CA PRO A 590 23.03 -23.91 13.07
C PRO A 590 21.72 -23.73 12.27
N GLY A 591 20.77 -24.66 12.36
CA GLY A 591 19.44 -24.49 11.74
C GLY A 591 18.69 -23.24 12.21
N ILE A 592 18.72 -22.92 13.51
CA ILE A 592 18.11 -21.70 14.08
C ILE A 592 18.82 -20.45 13.55
N ILE A 593 20.15 -20.45 13.51
CA ILE A 593 20.94 -19.31 12.99
C ILE A 593 20.59 -19.07 11.52
N ILE A 594 20.55 -20.13 10.70
CA ILE A 594 20.16 -20.05 9.28
C ILE A 594 18.74 -19.53 9.14
N THR A 595 17.81 -19.98 9.99
CA THR A 595 16.42 -19.51 9.96
C THR A 595 16.33 -18.01 10.23
N ILE A 596 17.02 -17.52 11.26
CA ILE A 596 16.99 -16.09 11.60
C ILE A 596 17.61 -15.26 10.47
N LEU A 597 18.75 -15.71 9.93
CA LEU A 597 19.43 -15.05 8.81
C LEU A 597 18.52 -14.98 7.57
N PHE A 598 17.96 -16.12 7.14
CA PHE A 598 17.17 -16.19 5.92
C PHE A 598 15.84 -15.48 6.03
N PHE A 599 15.19 -15.58 7.19
CA PHE A 599 13.99 -14.82 7.49
C PHE A 599 14.28 -13.32 7.39
N PHE A 600 15.32 -12.82 8.08
CA PHE A 600 15.65 -11.40 8.07
C PHE A 600 16.08 -10.89 6.68
N ASP A 601 16.98 -11.58 5.99
CA ASP A 601 17.45 -11.18 4.66
C ASP A 601 16.30 -11.14 3.64
N HIS A 602 15.41 -12.14 3.68
CA HIS A 602 14.26 -12.19 2.79
C HIS A 602 13.26 -11.07 3.09
N GLU A 603 12.96 -10.83 4.37
CA GLU A 603 12.06 -9.77 4.81
C GLU A 603 12.59 -8.40 4.41
N VAL A 604 13.85 -8.09 4.72
CA VAL A 604 14.44 -6.79 4.39
C VAL A 604 14.57 -6.60 2.88
N SER A 605 14.92 -7.64 2.11
CA SER A 605 14.93 -7.55 0.65
C SER A 605 13.54 -7.22 0.09
N SER A 606 12.51 -7.89 0.61
CA SER A 606 11.13 -7.67 0.16
C SER A 606 10.60 -6.29 0.54
N ILE A 607 10.95 -5.79 1.73
CA ILE A 607 10.66 -4.42 2.18
C ILE A 607 11.31 -3.42 1.23
N ILE A 608 12.61 -3.57 0.96
CA ILE A 608 13.36 -2.65 0.10
C ILE A 608 12.74 -2.56 -1.30
N CYS A 609 12.27 -3.68 -1.86
CA CYS A 609 11.59 -3.70 -3.17
C CYS A 609 10.17 -3.15 -3.17
N THR A 610 9.55 -2.98 -2.00
CA THR A 610 8.17 -2.51 -1.85
C THR A 610 8.07 -1.10 -1.28
N ILE A 611 9.20 -0.43 -1.06
CA ILE A 611 9.21 0.97 -0.62
C ILE A 611 8.39 1.83 -1.58
N ASP A 612 7.62 2.76 -1.02
CA ASP A 612 6.71 3.65 -1.76
C ASP A 612 7.39 4.40 -2.92
N ARG A 613 8.72 4.63 -2.83
CA ARG A 613 9.58 5.14 -3.91
C ARG A 613 9.39 4.44 -5.25
N TYR A 614 9.06 3.15 -5.25
CA TYR A 614 8.90 2.33 -6.46
C TYR A 614 7.46 2.33 -7.01
N GLY A 615 6.50 2.93 -6.30
CA GLY A 615 5.11 3.05 -6.75
C GLY A 615 4.43 1.69 -7.01
N THR A 616 4.74 0.67 -6.21
CA THR A 616 4.15 -0.67 -6.35
C THR A 616 2.65 -0.64 -6.09
N ARG A 617 1.85 -1.33 -6.92
CA ARG A 617 0.37 -1.27 -6.88
C ARG A 617 -0.24 -2.52 -6.27
N LYS A 618 0.46 -3.65 -6.37
CA LYS A 618 -0.07 -4.94 -6.00
C LYS A 618 0.32 -5.24 -4.55
N PRO A 619 -0.61 -5.70 -3.69
CA PRO A 619 -0.30 -5.97 -2.29
C PRO A 619 0.79 -7.06 -2.15
N GLY A 620 1.71 -6.92 -1.20
CA GLY A 620 2.72 -7.95 -0.91
C GLY A 620 2.08 -9.26 -0.38
N GLY A 621 2.80 -10.37 -0.48
CA GLY A 621 2.35 -11.68 0.04
C GLY A 621 3.49 -12.44 0.69
N PHE A 622 3.93 -11.93 1.83
CA PHE A 622 5.22 -12.27 2.41
C PHE A 622 5.20 -13.59 3.20
N ALA A 623 4.06 -14.00 3.78
CA ALA A 623 4.01 -15.23 4.57
C ALA A 623 4.12 -16.47 3.68
N TRP A 624 3.55 -16.43 2.47
CA TRP A 624 3.77 -17.48 1.47
C TRP A 624 5.22 -17.55 0.99
N ASP A 625 5.86 -16.40 0.79
CA ASP A 625 7.26 -16.37 0.33
C ASP A 625 8.21 -17.00 1.37
N ILE A 626 7.95 -16.83 2.67
CA ILE A 626 8.69 -17.52 3.74
C ILE A 626 8.46 -19.04 3.74
N VAL A 627 7.25 -19.51 3.45
CA VAL A 627 6.98 -20.94 3.28
C VAL A 627 7.75 -21.48 2.07
N LEU A 628 7.77 -20.74 0.96
CA LEU A 628 8.49 -21.15 -0.24
C LEU A 628 10.00 -21.20 0.02
N LEU A 629 10.56 -20.19 0.69
CA LEU A 629 11.95 -20.14 1.15
C LEU A 629 12.33 -21.33 2.04
N GLY A 630 11.48 -21.68 3.02
CA GLY A 630 11.70 -22.85 3.87
C GLY A 630 11.72 -24.16 3.07
N THR A 631 10.82 -24.27 2.08
CA THR A 631 10.72 -25.46 1.21
C THR A 631 11.96 -25.61 0.33
N THR A 632 12.39 -24.54 -0.34
CA THR A 632 13.58 -24.56 -1.19
C THR A 632 14.84 -24.80 -0.36
N THR A 633 14.96 -24.19 0.82
CA THR A 633 16.09 -24.41 1.73
C THR A 633 16.23 -25.88 2.13
N ALA A 634 15.13 -26.54 2.50
CA ALA A 634 15.15 -27.97 2.83
C ALA A 634 15.53 -28.84 1.62
N LEU A 635 15.00 -28.53 0.43
CA LEU A 635 15.34 -29.23 -0.81
C LEU A 635 16.82 -29.07 -1.19
N CYS A 636 17.38 -27.86 -1.06
CA CYS A 636 18.80 -27.58 -1.28
C CYS A 636 19.68 -28.40 -0.33
N GLY A 637 19.30 -28.53 0.94
CA GLY A 637 20.01 -29.38 1.89
C GLY A 637 19.99 -30.86 1.53
N ILE A 638 18.86 -31.35 1.03
CA ILE A 638 18.72 -32.73 0.54
C ILE A 638 19.59 -32.99 -0.70
N LEU A 639 19.67 -32.01 -1.61
CA LEU A 639 20.47 -32.09 -2.83
C LEU A 639 21.96 -31.80 -2.59
N GLY A 640 22.33 -31.24 -1.43
CA GLY A 640 23.72 -30.82 -1.15
C GLY A 640 24.16 -29.62 -1.97
N ILE A 641 23.21 -28.76 -2.35
CA ILE A 641 23.42 -27.50 -3.07
C ILE A 641 23.25 -26.36 -2.06
N PRO A 642 24.02 -25.27 -2.14
CA PRO A 642 23.80 -24.12 -1.28
C PRO A 642 22.38 -23.55 -1.48
N PRO A 643 21.63 -23.31 -0.40
CA PRO A 643 20.31 -22.68 -0.48
C PRO A 643 20.42 -21.20 -0.86
N ALA A 644 19.36 -20.70 -1.50
CA ALA A 644 19.24 -19.32 -1.92
C ALA A 644 18.27 -18.55 -1.01
N ASN A 645 18.56 -17.27 -0.75
CA ASN A 645 17.72 -16.33 -0.01
C ASN A 645 17.66 -14.97 -0.72
N GLY A 646 16.90 -14.01 -0.18
CA GLY A 646 16.71 -12.68 -0.79
C GLY A 646 18.02 -11.90 -0.93
N LEU A 647 18.33 -11.43 -2.14
CA LEU A 647 19.57 -10.70 -2.44
C LEU A 647 19.37 -9.20 -2.33
N LEU A 648 19.97 -8.64 -1.28
CA LEU A 648 19.76 -7.26 -0.85
C LEU A 648 20.14 -6.15 -1.81
N PRO A 649 21.25 -6.21 -2.58
CA PRO A 649 21.51 -5.18 -3.60
C PRO A 649 20.83 -5.51 -4.93
N GLN A 650 20.65 -6.78 -5.26
CA GLN A 650 20.13 -7.17 -6.56
C GLN A 650 18.62 -6.94 -6.64
N ALA A 651 17.89 -7.12 -5.55
CA ALA A 651 16.46 -6.88 -5.49
C ALA A 651 16.07 -5.39 -5.73
N PRO A 652 16.70 -4.38 -5.10
CA PRO A 652 16.47 -2.97 -5.44
C PRO A 652 16.97 -2.62 -6.83
N LEU A 653 18.12 -3.13 -7.28
CA LEU A 653 18.62 -2.85 -8.63
C LEU A 653 17.71 -3.46 -9.72
N HIS A 654 17.15 -4.64 -9.45
CA HIS A 654 16.11 -5.24 -10.28
C HIS A 654 14.85 -4.36 -10.31
N SER A 655 14.43 -3.82 -9.17
CA SER A 655 13.27 -2.92 -9.10
C SER A 655 13.54 -1.58 -9.81
N GLU A 656 14.75 -1.02 -9.68
CA GLU A 656 15.19 0.20 -10.38
C GLU A 656 15.27 0.00 -11.89
N SER A 657 15.79 -1.14 -12.36
CA SER A 657 15.83 -1.46 -13.79
C SER A 657 14.44 -1.69 -14.40
N LEU A 658 13.40 -1.94 -13.60
CA LEU A 658 12.01 -2.07 -14.05
C LEU A 658 11.19 -0.77 -13.88
N MET A 659 11.83 0.29 -13.42
CA MET A 659 11.19 1.58 -13.18
C MET A 659 10.97 2.33 -14.50
N HIS A 660 9.78 2.89 -14.64
CA HIS A 660 9.40 3.76 -15.75
C HIS A 660 8.64 4.98 -15.23
N LEU A 661 8.69 6.07 -16.00
CA LEU A 661 7.92 7.26 -15.72
C LEU A 661 6.52 7.08 -16.31
N GLU A 662 5.50 7.10 -15.44
CA GLU A 662 4.10 7.15 -15.83
C GLU A 662 3.57 8.56 -15.58
N MET A 663 2.90 9.13 -16.58
CA MET A 663 2.26 10.45 -16.46
C MET A 663 0.93 10.26 -15.75
N GLU A 664 0.83 10.69 -14.49
CA GLU A 664 -0.41 10.68 -13.73
C GLU A 664 -1.01 12.09 -13.72
N GLN A 665 -2.27 12.20 -14.14
CA GLN A 665 -2.99 13.46 -14.11
C GLN A 665 -3.56 13.66 -12.72
N ARG A 666 -2.98 14.59 -11.95
CA ARG A 666 -3.50 15.00 -10.65
C ARG A 666 -4.14 16.38 -10.80
N THR A 667 -5.43 16.47 -10.49
CA THR A 667 -6.12 17.75 -10.49
C THR A 667 -5.70 18.50 -9.22
N VAL A 668 -4.85 19.52 -9.37
CA VAL A 668 -4.43 20.39 -8.28
C VAL A 668 -5.24 21.68 -8.40
N ILE A 669 -5.87 22.08 -7.31
CA ILE A 669 -6.64 23.32 -7.25
C ILE A 669 -5.65 24.43 -6.90
N VAL A 670 -5.29 25.24 -7.88
CA VAL A 670 -4.49 26.45 -7.67
C VAL A 670 -5.44 27.64 -7.84
N ASP A 671 -5.55 28.48 -6.81
CA ASP A 671 -6.42 29.68 -6.80
C ASP A 671 -7.90 29.42 -7.13
N GLY A 672 -8.42 28.24 -6.80
CA GLY A 672 -9.84 27.91 -7.01
C GLY A 672 -10.21 27.52 -8.44
N GLU A 673 -9.24 27.36 -9.34
CA GLU A 673 -9.44 26.78 -10.67
C GLU A 673 -8.86 25.35 -10.73
N GLU A 674 -9.60 24.42 -11.33
CA GLU A 674 -9.14 23.04 -11.55
C GLU A 674 -8.07 23.02 -12.65
N LYS A 675 -6.81 22.86 -12.25
CA LYS A 675 -5.72 22.64 -13.20
C LYS A 675 -5.34 21.17 -13.17
N VAL A 676 -5.45 20.52 -14.32
CA VAL A 676 -4.92 19.17 -14.53
C VAL A 676 -3.42 19.32 -14.68
N GLU A 677 -2.69 19.09 -13.58
CA GLU A 677 -1.24 19.03 -13.62
C GLU A 677 -0.83 17.58 -13.86
N THR A 678 -0.05 17.38 -14.92
CA THR A 678 0.53 16.08 -15.23
C THR A 678 1.77 15.93 -14.34
N HIS A 679 1.68 15.07 -13.34
CA HIS A 679 2.82 14.72 -12.51
C HIS A 679 3.50 13.46 -13.06
N GLU A 680 4.82 13.49 -13.21
CA GLU A 680 5.59 12.31 -13.55
C GLU A 680 5.73 11.46 -12.28
N VAL A 681 5.13 10.26 -12.26
CA VAL A 681 5.26 9.32 -11.16
C VAL A 681 6.13 8.15 -11.60
N LYS A 682 7.18 7.86 -10.84
CA LYS A 682 8.04 6.70 -11.06
C LYS A 682 7.32 5.44 -10.60
N ARG A 683 7.22 4.44 -11.48
CA ARG A 683 6.52 3.18 -11.21
C ARG A 683 7.29 1.98 -11.72
N VAL A 684 7.21 0.88 -11.00
CA VAL A 684 7.88 -0.38 -11.38
C VAL A 684 6.91 -1.33 -12.09
N TYR A 685 7.37 -1.98 -13.16
CA TYR A 685 6.61 -3.07 -13.79
C TYR A 685 6.65 -4.33 -12.91
N GLU A 686 5.52 -4.65 -12.28
CA GLU A 686 5.36 -5.87 -11.48
C GLU A 686 5.02 -7.08 -12.37
N GLN A 687 6.06 -7.83 -12.78
CA GLN A 687 5.97 -8.97 -13.72
C GLN A 687 6.84 -10.17 -13.29
N ARG A 688 6.64 -11.34 -13.92
CA ARG A 688 7.37 -12.61 -13.66
C ARG A 688 8.36 -13.03 -14.74
N TRP A 689 8.32 -12.39 -15.91
CA TRP A 689 9.22 -12.64 -17.04
C TRP A 689 10.70 -12.44 -16.70
N SER A 690 11.08 -11.39 -15.95
CA SER A 690 12.49 -11.14 -15.63
C SER A 690 13.09 -12.26 -14.80
N SER A 691 12.41 -12.66 -13.71
CA SER A 691 12.84 -13.75 -12.84
C SER A 691 12.81 -15.10 -13.56
N PHE A 692 11.82 -15.34 -14.42
CA PHE A 692 11.77 -16.54 -15.26
C PHE A 692 12.93 -16.62 -16.27
N LEU A 693 13.19 -15.54 -17.01
CA LEU A 693 14.27 -15.46 -17.99
C LEU A 693 15.63 -15.56 -17.33
N HIS A 694 15.80 -14.92 -16.18
CA HIS A 694 17.00 -15.01 -15.35
C HIS A 694 17.26 -16.46 -14.88
N ALA A 695 16.28 -17.12 -14.28
CA ALA A 695 16.41 -18.50 -13.84
C ALA A 695 16.65 -19.48 -15.01
N GLY A 696 15.96 -19.25 -16.15
CA GLY A 696 16.17 -20.00 -17.38
C GLY A 696 17.58 -19.81 -17.96
N ALA A 697 18.12 -18.59 -17.89
CA ALA A 697 19.48 -18.29 -18.30
C ALA A 697 20.50 -18.99 -17.40
N ILE A 698 20.35 -18.96 -16.07
CA ILE A 698 21.21 -19.73 -15.16
C ILE A 698 21.21 -21.21 -15.53
N LEU A 699 20.04 -21.82 -15.72
CA LEU A 699 19.93 -23.24 -16.08
C LEU A 699 20.61 -23.54 -17.42
N ALA A 700 20.50 -22.65 -18.40
CA ALA A 700 21.21 -22.76 -19.67
C ALA A 700 22.73 -22.69 -19.48
N PHE A 701 23.23 -21.77 -18.65
CA PHE A 701 24.66 -21.59 -18.39
C PHE A 701 25.30 -22.66 -17.48
N VAL A 702 24.49 -23.38 -16.69
CA VAL A 702 24.93 -24.60 -15.99
C VAL A 702 25.19 -25.76 -16.96
N SER A 703 24.63 -25.72 -18.19
CA SER A 703 24.81 -26.78 -19.18
C SER A 703 26.16 -26.69 -19.94
N PRO A 704 26.76 -27.83 -20.34
CA PRO A 704 28.14 -27.89 -20.85
C PRO A 704 28.55 -27.01 -22.06
N PRO A 705 27.69 -26.63 -23.03
CA PRO A 705 28.15 -25.71 -24.09
C PRO A 705 28.32 -24.26 -23.60
N LEU A 706 27.42 -23.78 -22.73
CA LEU A 706 27.45 -22.40 -22.21
C LEU A 706 28.33 -22.25 -20.97
N MET A 707 28.51 -23.32 -20.19
CA MET A 707 29.45 -23.34 -19.07
C MET A 707 30.90 -23.08 -19.52
N LYS A 708 31.28 -23.51 -20.74
CA LYS A 708 32.59 -23.16 -21.33
C LYS A 708 32.75 -21.67 -21.61
N VAL A 709 31.67 -21.00 -22.00
CA VAL A 709 31.67 -19.54 -22.22
C VAL A 709 31.86 -18.83 -20.89
N LEU A 710 31.23 -19.31 -19.82
CA LEU A 710 31.43 -18.76 -18.47
C LEU A 710 32.88 -18.89 -18.00
N GLY A 711 33.54 -20.01 -18.30
CA GLY A 711 34.95 -20.26 -17.97
C GLY A 711 35.95 -19.34 -18.67
N LEU A 712 35.53 -18.56 -19.68
CA LEU A 712 36.36 -17.51 -20.28
C LEU A 712 36.43 -16.24 -19.44
N THR A 713 35.53 -16.09 -18.46
CA THR A 713 35.41 -14.88 -17.64
C THR A 713 36.59 -14.77 -16.68
N PRO A 714 37.40 -13.69 -16.77
CA PRO A 714 38.44 -13.43 -15.78
C PRO A 714 37.82 -13.06 -14.43
N THR A 715 38.37 -13.60 -13.34
CA THR A 715 37.96 -13.28 -11.96
C THR A 715 38.09 -11.78 -11.64
N SER A 716 39.02 -11.09 -12.29
CA SER A 716 39.20 -9.64 -12.19
C SER A 716 37.98 -8.84 -12.69
N VAL A 717 37.30 -9.30 -13.73
CA VAL A 717 36.08 -8.65 -14.26
C VAL A 717 34.95 -8.75 -13.24
N LEU A 718 34.84 -9.89 -12.54
CA LEU A 718 33.88 -10.08 -11.45
C LEU A 718 34.19 -9.19 -10.24
N ALA A 719 35.47 -9.00 -9.91
CA ALA A 719 35.87 -8.01 -8.90
C ALA A 719 35.43 -6.59 -9.29
N GLY A 720 35.55 -6.23 -10.57
CA GLY A 720 35.01 -4.98 -11.11
C GLY A 720 33.49 -4.85 -10.97
N LEU A 721 32.77 -5.93 -11.24
CA LEU A 721 31.32 -6.00 -11.04
C LEU A 721 30.92 -5.86 -9.56
N PHE A 722 31.66 -6.49 -8.64
CA PHE A 722 31.42 -6.32 -7.20
C PHE A 722 31.61 -4.88 -6.74
N MET A 723 32.64 -4.17 -7.26
CA MET A 723 32.81 -2.75 -6.96
C MET A 723 31.67 -1.90 -7.53
N PHE A 724 31.23 -2.18 -8.76
CA PHE A 724 30.08 -1.50 -9.37
C PHE A 724 28.79 -1.69 -8.56
N MET A 725 28.47 -2.93 -8.16
CA MET A 725 27.28 -3.20 -7.33
C MET A 725 27.39 -2.56 -5.94
N GLY A 726 28.60 -2.53 -5.35
CA GLY A 726 28.86 -1.83 -4.10
C GLY A 726 28.62 -0.32 -4.21
N GLU A 727 29.04 0.31 -5.31
CA GLU A 727 28.82 1.74 -5.57
C GLU A 727 27.34 2.06 -5.80
N GLN A 728 26.63 1.27 -6.62
CA GLN A 728 25.21 1.47 -6.87
C GLN A 728 24.38 1.29 -5.60
N SER A 729 24.69 0.27 -4.79
CA SER A 729 24.05 0.07 -3.49
C SER A 729 24.30 1.24 -2.53
N LEU A 730 25.49 1.86 -2.59
CA LEU A 730 25.86 2.98 -1.72
C LEU A 730 25.21 4.29 -2.17
N SER A 731 25.11 4.56 -3.47
CA SER A 731 24.54 5.78 -4.03
C SER A 731 23.03 5.89 -3.80
N VAL A 732 22.34 4.75 -3.68
CA VAL A 732 20.91 4.67 -3.33
C VAL A 732 20.67 4.89 -1.83
N ASN A 733 21.68 4.71 -0.97
CA ASN A 733 21.51 4.78 0.47
C ASN A 733 21.52 6.25 0.98
N PRO A 734 20.46 6.70 1.69
CA PRO A 734 20.40 8.05 2.25
C PRO A 734 21.56 8.39 3.21
N ILE A 735 22.15 7.40 3.89
CA ILE A 735 23.31 7.60 4.76
C ILE A 735 24.46 8.26 4.01
N LEU A 736 24.67 7.96 2.73
CA LEU A 736 25.76 8.53 1.95
C LEU A 736 25.63 10.07 1.89
N TYR A 737 24.44 10.56 1.55
CA TYR A 737 24.17 12.00 1.47
C TYR A 737 24.24 12.67 2.84
N ARG A 738 23.74 12.02 3.90
CA ARG A 738 23.87 12.54 5.27
C ARG A 738 25.33 12.56 5.75
N THR A 739 26.16 11.65 5.24
CA THR A 739 27.61 11.66 5.46
C THR A 739 28.26 12.82 4.71
N PHE A 740 27.82 13.13 3.48
CA PHE A 740 28.27 14.34 2.79
C PHE A 740 27.87 15.61 3.53
N TYR A 741 26.69 15.66 4.16
CA TYR A 741 26.32 16.80 5.00
C TYR A 741 27.27 17.02 6.19
N LEU A 742 27.94 15.98 6.69
CA LEU A 742 28.98 16.12 7.72
C LEU A 742 30.23 16.84 7.19
N LEU A 743 30.50 16.73 5.88
CA LEU A 743 31.64 17.35 5.21
C LEU A 743 31.30 18.73 4.62
N THR A 744 30.04 18.98 4.30
CA THR A 744 29.55 20.25 3.75
C THR A 744 29.55 21.36 4.82
N PRO A 745 30.06 22.57 4.50
CA PRO A 745 30.02 23.68 5.45
C PRO A 745 28.57 24.09 5.79
N PRO A 746 28.29 24.55 7.03
CA PRO A 746 26.93 24.89 7.48
C PRO A 746 26.20 25.95 6.64
N SER A 747 26.92 26.73 5.84
CA SER A 747 26.36 27.75 4.94
C SER A 747 25.70 27.18 3.69
N GLU A 748 26.10 25.98 3.26
CA GLU A 748 25.61 25.32 2.04
C GLU A 748 24.61 24.20 2.35
N LEU A 749 24.36 23.93 3.63
CA LEU A 749 23.39 22.92 4.05
C LEU A 749 21.96 23.40 3.75
N PRO A 750 21.07 22.48 3.33
CA PRO A 750 19.67 22.80 3.15
C PRO A 750 19.05 23.31 4.47
N PRO A 751 18.09 24.26 4.43
CA PRO A 751 17.47 24.75 5.64
C PRO A 751 16.60 23.66 6.29
N LEU A 752 16.82 23.40 7.57
CA LEU A 752 16.00 22.49 8.36
C LEU A 752 14.62 23.10 8.65
N PRO A 753 13.54 22.29 8.71
CA PRO A 753 12.21 22.79 9.04
C PRO A 753 12.17 23.40 10.44
N MET A 754 11.46 24.53 10.59
CA MET A 754 11.36 25.26 11.87
C MET A 754 10.64 24.47 12.98
N SER A 755 9.97 23.36 12.64
CA SER A 755 9.40 22.40 13.59
C SER A 755 10.44 21.67 14.45
N LEU A 756 11.73 21.78 14.12
CA LEU A 756 12.84 21.21 14.89
C LEU A 756 13.47 22.19 15.89
N ALA A 757 12.97 23.43 15.94
CA ALA A 757 13.46 24.43 16.90
C ALA A 757 12.91 24.13 18.31
N ASP A 758 13.79 24.22 19.32
CA ASP A 758 13.50 23.85 20.72
C ASP A 758 12.12 24.38 21.21
N PRO A 759 11.22 23.49 21.71
CA PRO A 759 9.92 23.87 22.25
C PRO A 759 9.96 24.98 23.31
N ARG A 760 11.08 25.13 24.04
CA ARG A 760 11.26 26.18 25.05
C ARG A 760 11.23 27.61 24.49
N HIS A 761 11.38 27.79 23.19
CA HIS A 761 11.34 29.10 22.53
C HIS A 761 10.03 29.35 21.75
N ARG A 762 9.06 28.41 21.80
CA ARG A 762 7.77 28.52 21.10
C ARG A 762 6.82 29.54 21.76
N ASP A 763 6.99 29.79 23.06
CA ASP A 763 6.17 30.73 23.85
C ASP A 763 6.65 32.19 23.81
N CYS A 764 7.72 32.50 23.06
CA CYS A 764 8.09 33.89 22.78
C CYS A 764 7.24 34.43 21.62
N THR A 765 5.93 34.54 21.81
CA THR A 765 5.07 35.41 21.01
C THR A 765 5.48 36.87 21.30
N ILE A 766 6.44 37.37 20.54
CA ILE A 766 6.77 38.79 20.52
C ILE A 766 5.57 39.54 19.93
N PRO A 767 4.95 40.50 20.64
CA PRO A 767 3.99 41.41 20.04
C PRO A 767 4.66 42.18 18.91
N ALA A 768 4.08 42.16 17.72
CA ALA A 768 4.59 42.82 16.51
C ALA A 768 4.56 44.36 16.64
N THR A 769 5.44 44.94 17.45
CA THR A 769 5.63 46.40 17.59
C THR A 769 7.05 46.83 17.96
N ASP A 770 8.07 45.99 17.78
CA ASP A 770 9.46 46.41 18.03
C ASP A 770 10.38 45.91 16.91
N GLU A 771 10.89 46.84 16.09
CA GLU A 771 11.82 46.57 14.97
C GLU A 771 13.23 46.15 15.45
N THR A 772 13.38 45.80 16.73
CA THR A 772 14.67 45.47 17.36
C THR A 772 14.78 44.00 17.80
N SER A 773 13.91 43.10 17.34
CA SER A 773 13.96 41.67 17.73
C SER A 773 14.83 40.83 16.78
N THR A 774 15.90 40.25 17.32
CA THR A 774 16.75 39.24 16.69
C THR A 774 15.94 38.04 16.17
N PRO A 775 16.27 37.48 14.99
CA PRO A 775 15.53 36.34 14.41
C PRO A 775 15.60 35.09 15.32
N PRO A 776 14.56 34.23 15.32
CA PRO A 776 14.56 33.00 16.12
C PRO A 776 15.76 32.11 15.77
N PRO A 777 16.34 31.41 16.75
CA PRO A 777 17.53 30.58 16.53
C PRO A 777 17.21 29.45 15.55
N ARG A 778 17.98 29.38 14.46
CA ARG A 778 17.85 28.30 13.47
C ARG A 778 18.16 26.94 14.13
N PRO A 779 17.38 25.89 13.84
CA PRO A 779 17.66 24.56 14.37
C PRO A 779 19.06 24.09 13.94
N SER A 780 19.77 23.48 14.89
CA SER A 780 21.14 23.01 14.68
C SER A 780 21.15 21.66 13.97
N TYR A 781 22.11 21.46 13.06
CA TYR A 781 22.39 20.19 12.39
C TYR A 781 23.13 19.17 13.28
N ILE A 782 23.64 19.58 14.45
CA ILE A 782 24.43 18.72 15.36
C ILE A 782 23.73 17.39 15.70
N PRO A 783 22.42 17.35 16.05
CA PRO A 783 21.76 16.09 16.37
C PRO A 783 21.66 15.13 15.17
N VAL A 784 21.52 15.68 13.95
CA VAL A 784 21.49 14.90 12.70
C VAL A 784 22.88 14.32 12.41
N HIS A 785 23.95 15.11 12.60
CA HIS A 785 25.32 14.62 12.45
C HIS A 785 25.66 13.53 13.47
N LEU A 786 25.28 13.70 14.74
CA LEU A 786 25.54 12.70 15.78
C LEU A 786 24.81 11.39 15.46
N TYR A 787 23.59 11.46 14.92
CA TYR A 787 22.84 10.28 14.48
C TYR A 787 23.54 9.55 13.34
N THR A 788 23.99 10.28 12.31
CA THR A 788 24.72 9.69 11.17
C THR A 788 26.05 9.08 11.63
N ILE A 789 26.77 9.73 12.56
CA ILE A 789 28.00 9.17 13.14
C ILE A 789 27.70 7.87 13.90
N LEU A 790 26.61 7.81 14.67
CA LEU A 790 26.19 6.59 15.35
C LEU A 790 25.90 5.46 14.35
N GLN A 791 25.21 5.76 13.23
CA GLN A 791 24.97 4.78 12.17
C GLN A 791 26.29 4.24 11.60
N ILE A 792 27.22 5.12 11.22
CA ILE A 792 28.52 4.72 10.65
C ILE A 792 29.30 3.86 11.66
N VAL A 793 29.43 4.30 12.91
CA VAL A 793 30.16 3.57 13.96
C VAL A 793 29.53 2.20 14.19
N THR A 794 28.21 2.12 14.26
CA THR A 794 27.49 0.85 14.43
C THR A 794 27.75 -0.09 13.25
N THR A 795 27.69 0.41 12.02
CA THR A 795 28.01 -0.37 10.82
C THR A 795 29.45 -0.88 10.84
N VAL A 796 30.42 -0.05 11.22
CA VAL A 796 31.84 -0.46 11.32
C VAL A 796 32.02 -1.54 12.39
N ILE A 797 31.36 -1.42 13.55
CA ILE A 797 31.40 -2.45 14.60
C ILE A 797 30.86 -3.77 14.07
N ILE A 798 29.72 -3.76 13.39
CA ILE A 798 29.12 -4.97 12.82
C ILE A 798 30.04 -5.56 11.75
N PHE A 799 30.63 -4.73 10.88
CA PHE A 799 31.59 -5.17 9.89
C PHE A 799 32.86 -5.79 10.51
N ILE A 800 33.37 -5.25 11.62
CA ILE A 800 34.49 -5.87 12.33
C ILE A 800 34.08 -7.25 12.86
N VAL A 801 32.88 -7.38 13.42
CA VAL A 801 32.37 -8.68 13.91
C VAL A 801 32.30 -9.71 12.77
N THR A 802 31.91 -9.32 11.55
CA THR A 802 31.87 -10.25 10.40
C THR A 802 33.25 -10.75 9.97
N LEU A 803 34.33 -10.05 10.32
CA LEU A 803 35.72 -10.49 10.08
C LEU A 803 36.25 -11.42 11.17
N THR A 804 35.52 -11.59 12.29
CA THR A 804 35.95 -12.45 13.40
C THR A 804 35.30 -13.84 13.34
N ARG A 805 35.77 -14.76 14.20
CA ARG A 805 35.10 -16.06 14.44
C ARG A 805 33.64 -15.91 14.91
N GLY A 806 33.25 -14.73 15.39
CA GLY A 806 31.89 -14.40 15.78
C GLY A 806 30.96 -14.05 14.59
N ALA A 807 31.42 -14.15 13.35
CA ALA A 807 30.62 -13.83 12.16
C ALA A 807 29.22 -14.47 12.16
N PRO A 808 29.00 -15.74 12.58
CA PRO A 808 27.65 -16.31 12.64
C PRO A 808 26.62 -15.52 13.47
N ALA A 809 27.06 -14.65 14.39
CA ALA A 809 26.17 -13.85 15.24
C ALA A 809 25.71 -12.53 14.60
N PHE A 810 26.32 -12.09 13.49
CA PHE A 810 26.00 -10.79 12.89
C PHE A 810 24.49 -10.58 12.58
N PRO A 811 23.70 -11.58 12.14
CA PRO A 811 22.28 -11.38 11.85
C PRO A 811 21.47 -11.10 13.12
N VAL A 812 21.85 -11.74 14.23
CA VAL A 812 21.24 -11.53 15.55
C VAL A 812 21.54 -10.10 16.03
N ILE A 813 22.74 -9.60 15.77
CA ILE A 813 23.14 -8.22 16.11
C ILE A 813 22.29 -7.21 15.33
N ILE A 814 22.04 -7.45 14.04
CA ILE A 814 21.20 -6.55 13.22
C ILE A 814 19.75 -6.54 13.73
N VAL A 815 19.18 -7.70 14.03
CA VAL A 815 17.83 -7.79 14.61
C VAL A 815 17.77 -7.05 15.95
N ALA A 816 18.84 -7.09 16.75
CA ALA A 816 18.94 -6.36 18.02
C ALA A 816 19.01 -4.82 17.85
N LEU A 817 19.31 -4.30 16.66
CA LEU A 817 19.28 -2.85 16.39
C LEU A 817 17.84 -2.30 16.44
N VAL A 818 16.84 -3.11 16.09
CA VAL A 818 15.44 -2.71 16.12
C VAL A 818 14.98 -2.35 17.55
N PRO A 819 15.08 -3.24 18.56
CA PRO A 819 14.74 -2.87 19.93
C PRO A 819 15.70 -1.82 20.52
N PHE A 820 16.96 -1.78 20.09
CA PHE A 820 17.88 -0.71 20.48
C PHE A 820 17.37 0.67 20.04
N ARG A 821 16.91 0.80 18.78
CA ARG A 821 16.29 2.03 18.29
C ARG A 821 15.04 2.39 19.09
N LEU A 822 14.13 1.42 19.30
CA LEU A 822 12.84 1.70 19.94
C LEU A 822 12.95 2.02 21.43
N LEU A 823 13.90 1.40 22.15
CA LEU A 823 13.99 1.51 23.61
C LEU A 823 15.11 2.45 24.08
N VAL A 824 16.28 2.43 23.42
CA VAL A 824 17.48 3.14 23.89
C VAL A 824 17.59 4.52 23.25
N MET A 825 17.41 4.63 21.93
CA MET A 825 17.60 5.91 21.23
C MET A 825 16.61 7.01 21.65
N LYS A 826 15.39 6.62 22.06
CA LYS A 826 14.39 7.52 22.66
C LYS A 826 14.92 8.29 23.88
N ARG A 827 15.92 7.74 24.60
CA ARG A 827 16.51 8.38 25.77
C ARG A 827 17.65 9.34 25.43
N TRP A 828 18.28 9.17 24.27
CA TRP A 828 19.50 9.89 23.88
C TRP A 828 19.22 11.06 22.94
N TRP A 829 18.16 11.01 22.12
CA TRP A 829 17.79 12.08 21.18
C TRP A 829 16.45 12.75 21.49
N PRO A 830 16.27 14.04 21.13
CA PRO A 830 14.97 14.69 21.14
C PRO A 830 14.00 14.03 20.15
N ARG A 831 12.72 13.89 20.54
CA ARG A 831 11.68 13.19 19.76
C ARG A 831 11.47 13.81 18.37
N GLU A 832 11.51 15.13 18.24
CA GLU A 832 11.29 15.83 16.96
C GLU A 832 12.42 15.57 15.95
N TYR A 833 13.66 15.46 16.42
CA TYR A 833 14.80 15.09 15.59
C TYR A 833 14.72 13.62 15.18
N LEU A 834 14.34 12.71 16.08
CA LEU A 834 14.14 11.29 15.72
C LEU A 834 13.04 11.14 14.65
N ARG A 835 11.95 11.89 14.79
CA ARG A 835 10.84 11.91 13.82
C ARG A 835 11.25 12.44 12.44
N PHE A 836 12.28 13.27 12.37
CA PHE A 836 12.80 13.80 11.10
C PHE A 836 13.78 12.85 10.41
N VAL A 837 14.63 12.15 11.17
CA VAL A 837 15.72 11.35 10.61
C VAL A 837 15.35 9.86 10.46
N ASP A 838 14.30 9.40 11.13
CA ASP A 838 13.88 7.99 11.10
C ASP A 838 12.35 7.83 11.04
N ALA A 839 11.91 6.90 10.21
CA ALA A 839 10.51 6.53 10.02
C ALA A 839 10.31 5.01 10.10
N TRP A 840 9.06 4.57 10.14
CA TRP A 840 8.76 3.17 9.91
C TRP A 840 9.16 2.78 8.49
N ALA A 841 9.76 1.59 8.32
CA ALA A 841 10.19 1.16 6.99
C ALA A 841 9.03 0.70 6.09
N CYS A 842 7.90 0.28 6.69
CA CYS A 842 6.83 -0.44 6.00
C CYS A 842 5.43 0.12 6.25
N ARG A 843 5.32 1.26 6.93
CA ARG A 843 4.06 1.98 7.14
C ARG A 843 4.31 3.47 7.19
N GLU A 844 3.26 4.23 6.91
CA GLU A 844 3.29 5.68 7.08
C GLU A 844 3.44 6.05 8.56
N GLY A 845 4.14 7.16 8.82
CA GLY A 845 4.35 7.72 10.15
C GLY A 845 5.65 7.28 10.82
N THR A 846 5.80 7.72 12.06
CA THR A 846 7.01 7.47 12.87
C THR A 846 6.67 6.75 14.18
N PRO A 847 7.63 6.06 14.81
CA PRO A 847 7.38 5.41 16.09
C PRO A 847 6.91 6.37 17.18
N GLU A 848 7.30 7.64 17.08
CA GLU A 848 6.89 8.70 17.99
C GLU A 848 5.40 9.06 17.82
N ASP A 849 4.83 8.96 16.61
CA ASP A 849 3.41 9.25 16.35
C ASP A 849 2.48 8.18 16.95
N ASP A 850 2.90 6.91 16.93
CA ASP A 850 2.20 5.79 17.58
C ASP A 850 2.12 5.96 19.10
N GLU A 851 3.22 6.39 19.72
CA GLU A 851 3.28 6.66 21.16
C GLU A 851 2.34 7.81 21.55
N ASP A 852 2.28 8.86 20.73
CA ASP A 852 1.38 9.98 20.96
C ASP A 852 -0.09 9.59 20.77
N ALA A 853 -0.39 8.68 19.84
CA ALA A 853 -1.73 8.09 19.69
C ALA A 853 -2.11 7.23 20.90
N ALA A 854 -1.18 6.43 21.42
CA ALA A 854 -1.41 5.61 22.61
C ALA A 854 -1.59 6.46 23.88
N ALA A 855 -0.77 7.50 24.06
CA ALA A 855 -0.89 8.43 25.19
C ALA A 855 -2.24 9.15 25.18
N LYS A 856 -2.73 9.58 24.01
CA LYS A 856 -4.08 10.16 23.86
C LYS A 856 -5.18 9.16 24.20
N GLN A 857 -5.02 7.88 23.88
CA GLN A 857 -5.99 6.84 24.26
C GLN A 857 -6.00 6.59 25.78
N ASP A 858 -4.83 6.58 26.43
CA ASP A 858 -4.70 6.42 27.88
C ASP A 858 -5.33 7.60 28.63
N GLU A 859 -5.09 8.85 28.19
CA GLU A 859 -5.74 10.05 28.76
C GLU A 859 -7.27 10.03 28.61
N MET A 860 -7.77 9.54 27.47
CA MET A 860 -9.20 9.42 27.20
C MET A 860 -9.86 8.28 28.01
N SER A 861 -9.09 7.23 28.35
CA SER A 861 -9.57 6.13 29.20
C SER A 861 -9.55 6.47 30.70
N GLY A 862 -8.57 7.23 31.17
CA GLY A 862 -8.42 7.63 32.58
C GLY A 862 -9.47 8.65 33.06
N SER A 863 -10.13 9.33 32.13
CA SER A 863 -11.18 10.32 32.44
C SER A 863 -12.54 9.70 32.80
N ASN A 864 -12.71 8.37 32.64
CA ASN A 864 -14.00 7.69 32.87
C ASN A 864 -14.11 6.94 34.22
N ASP A 865 -13.02 6.86 35.01
CA ASP A 865 -12.99 6.13 36.30
C ASP A 865 -13.04 7.05 37.54
N GLY A 866 -13.59 8.27 37.40
CA GLY A 866 -13.56 9.30 38.42
C GLY A 866 -14.91 9.71 39.02
N HIS A 867 -15.86 8.80 39.26
CA HIS A 867 -17.06 9.08 40.09
C HIS A 867 -17.36 7.92 41.04
N GLY A 868 -16.89 8.04 42.29
CA GLY A 868 -17.24 7.10 43.36
C GLY A 868 -16.60 7.44 44.69
N ASN A 869 -17.36 8.15 45.54
CA ASN A 869 -17.30 8.26 47.00
C ASN A 869 -15.95 8.59 47.68
N ASN A 870 -15.91 9.72 48.40
CA ASN A 870 -15.90 9.64 49.86
C ASN A 870 -16.26 10.96 50.53
N GLN A 871 -17.10 10.81 51.55
CA GLN A 871 -17.62 11.81 52.47
C GLN A 871 -16.81 11.74 53.78
N GLU A 872 -16.56 12.92 54.36
CA GLU A 872 -16.24 13.25 55.77
C GLU A 872 -14.99 12.63 56.45
N ASP A 873 -14.02 13.48 56.84
CA ASP A 873 -13.82 13.87 58.26
C ASP A 873 -12.65 14.87 58.49
N GLY A 874 -13.00 16.01 59.13
CA GLY A 874 -12.33 16.61 60.30
C GLY A 874 -10.86 17.08 60.32
N LEU A 875 -10.69 18.42 60.44
CA LEU A 875 -9.84 19.18 61.41
C LEU A 875 -8.30 18.90 61.47
N SER A 876 -7.36 19.87 61.52
CA SER A 876 -7.36 21.27 61.94
C SER A 876 -5.97 21.93 61.69
N GLY A 877 -5.92 23.27 61.66
CA GLY A 877 -4.73 24.06 62.00
C GLY A 877 -4.32 25.12 60.97
N GLY A 878 -4.85 26.34 61.11
CA GLY A 878 -4.50 27.49 60.26
C GLY A 878 -3.55 28.51 60.92
N VAL A 879 -3.07 29.47 60.12
CA VAL A 879 -2.65 30.81 60.56
C VAL A 879 -2.91 31.84 59.43
N PHE A 880 -3.84 32.75 59.73
CA PHE A 880 -3.98 34.18 59.40
C PHE A 880 -3.72 34.79 58.01
N ALA A 881 -4.79 35.46 57.52
CA ALA A 881 -4.90 36.50 56.47
C ALA A 881 -4.62 37.93 57.06
N PRO A 882 -4.78 39.12 56.38
CA PRO A 882 -5.96 39.49 55.55
C PRO A 882 -5.82 40.49 54.36
N HIS A 883 -6.81 40.36 53.45
CA HIS A 883 -7.64 41.35 52.72
C HIS A 883 -7.11 42.48 51.79
N GLY A 884 -7.80 42.56 50.63
CA GLY A 884 -8.08 43.76 49.83
C GLY A 884 -8.34 43.45 48.34
N GLU A 885 -9.50 42.89 47.98
CA GLU A 885 -10.64 43.54 47.27
C GLU A 885 -10.75 43.17 45.77
N GLU A 886 -11.96 42.76 45.37
CA GLU A 886 -12.38 42.27 44.05
C GLU A 886 -12.53 43.38 43.01
N HIS A 887 -12.25 43.08 41.73
CA HIS A 887 -13.03 43.57 40.56
C HIS A 887 -12.81 42.68 39.32
N GLN A 888 -13.91 42.41 38.58
CA GLN A 888 -14.00 41.59 37.35
C GLN A 888 -13.18 42.14 36.16
N PRO A 889 -12.89 41.30 35.14
CA PRO A 889 -13.53 41.47 33.82
C PRO A 889 -13.84 40.11 33.13
N LYS A 890 -14.96 39.88 32.44
CA LYS A 890 -15.45 40.34 31.11
C LYS A 890 -14.46 40.20 29.93
N THR A 891 -15.02 39.55 28.89
CA THR A 891 -14.75 39.61 27.43
C THR A 891 -13.53 38.90 26.82
N SER A 892 -13.84 37.94 25.94
CA SER A 892 -13.02 37.48 24.80
C SER A 892 -12.62 38.67 23.88
N PRO A 893 -11.56 38.55 23.04
CA PRO A 893 -11.75 37.87 21.74
C PRO A 893 -10.55 37.06 21.20
N GLU A 894 -10.88 36.17 20.26
CA GLU A 894 -10.09 35.73 19.09
C GLU A 894 -8.83 34.86 19.29
N SER A 895 -9.00 33.55 19.17
CA SER A 895 -7.94 32.59 18.85
C SER A 895 -7.79 32.43 17.33
N GLY A 896 -6.69 32.95 16.81
CA GLY A 896 -6.20 32.71 15.46
C GLY A 896 -5.84 31.24 15.22
N ASN A 897 -6.23 30.78 14.04
CA ASN A 897 -6.05 29.45 13.48
C ASN A 897 -4.60 29.26 13.01
N ASN A 898 -3.84 28.33 13.60
CA ASN A 898 -2.58 27.83 13.03
C ASN A 898 -2.66 26.30 12.89
N GLY A 899 -3.26 25.86 11.78
CA GLY A 899 -3.04 24.52 11.24
C GLY A 899 -1.68 24.50 10.56
N ALA A 900 -0.76 23.69 11.06
CA ALA A 900 0.45 23.33 10.33
C ALA A 900 0.08 22.16 9.41
N ASP A 901 -0.03 22.46 8.12
CA ASP A 901 -0.01 21.46 7.06
C ASP A 901 1.34 20.71 7.13
N HIS A 902 1.29 19.40 7.35
CA HIS A 902 2.46 18.53 7.24
C HIS A 902 2.67 18.23 5.75
N ASP A 903 3.34 19.16 5.06
CA ASP A 903 3.90 18.92 3.73
C ASP A 903 5.09 17.96 3.85
N TRP A 904 4.90 16.75 3.32
CA TRP A 904 6.00 15.87 2.98
C TRP A 904 6.69 16.45 1.75
N ILE A 905 7.82 17.14 1.96
CA ILE A 905 8.70 17.51 0.86
C ILE A 905 9.45 16.24 0.46
N GLU A 906 8.95 15.58 -0.58
CA GLU A 906 9.75 14.74 -1.44
C GLU A 906 10.89 15.61 -1.95
N LEU A 907 12.12 15.37 -1.48
CA LEU A 907 13.27 16.09 -1.98
C LEU A 907 13.51 15.64 -3.42
N ASP A 908 12.91 16.37 -4.34
CA ASP A 908 13.03 16.19 -5.78
C ASP A 908 14.46 16.54 -6.21
N PHE A 909 15.36 15.56 -6.10
CA PHE A 909 16.77 15.72 -6.42
C PHE A 909 17.04 15.21 -7.83
N ARG A 910 16.76 16.07 -8.83
CA ARG A 910 17.59 16.31 -10.03
C ARG A 910 16.94 17.35 -10.95
N THR A 911 17.17 18.62 -10.67
CA THR A 911 17.25 19.70 -11.68
C THR A 911 17.95 20.91 -11.07
N ARG A 912 19.29 20.87 -11.05
CA ARG A 912 20.11 22.08 -10.96
C ARG A 912 21.30 21.95 -11.90
N ALA A 913 20.99 22.05 -13.18
CA ALA A 913 21.89 22.46 -14.23
C ALA A 913 20.99 23.09 -15.29
N ASP A 914 20.68 24.37 -15.10
CA ASP A 914 20.27 25.34 -16.12
C ASP A 914 19.85 26.63 -15.41
N GLU A 915 20.80 27.29 -14.73
CA GLU A 915 20.63 28.72 -14.39
C GLU A 915 22.01 29.35 -14.15
N GLU A 916 22.68 29.74 -15.23
CA GLU A 916 23.63 30.85 -15.17
C GLU A 916 23.60 31.65 -16.48
N LEU A 917 23.62 32.97 -16.34
CA LEU A 917 23.53 34.06 -17.33
C LEU A 917 22.15 34.44 -17.88
N ALA A 918 21.46 35.30 -17.13
CA ALA A 918 20.74 36.43 -17.70
C ALA A 918 21.67 37.65 -17.83
N PRO A 919 21.69 38.38 -18.95
CA PRO A 919 22.02 39.79 -18.98
C PRO A 919 20.74 40.66 -19.09
N ASP A 920 20.77 41.77 -18.34
CA ASP A 920 19.75 42.80 -18.16
C ASP A 920 19.32 43.58 -19.45
N PRO A 921 18.25 44.39 -19.39
CA PRO A 921 17.35 44.67 -20.52
C PRO A 921 17.54 46.02 -21.22
N CYS A 922 17.18 46.11 -22.51
CA CYS A 922 16.66 47.34 -23.15
C CYS A 922 16.04 47.07 -24.54
N PRO A 923 15.28 48.01 -25.16
CA PRO A 923 13.89 47.76 -25.56
C PRO A 923 13.65 47.95 -27.07
N ALA A 924 12.37 47.78 -27.45
CA ALA A 924 11.74 48.17 -28.72
C ALA A 924 11.81 47.17 -29.88
N LEU A 925 10.65 46.62 -30.27
CA LEU A 925 9.91 47.03 -31.47
C LEU A 925 8.73 46.08 -31.77
N ARG A 926 7.52 46.65 -31.70
CA ARG A 926 6.31 46.37 -32.51
C ARG A 926 5.95 44.89 -32.77
N ARG A 927 4.96 44.38 -32.02
CA ARG A 927 4.03 43.35 -32.51
C ARG A 927 2.75 44.00 -33.04
N ALA A 928 2.47 43.77 -34.33
CA ALA A 928 1.14 43.92 -34.94
C ALA A 928 0.42 42.56 -34.94
N PRO A 929 -0.92 42.52 -34.94
CA PRO A 929 -1.70 41.32 -34.64
C PRO A 929 -2.01 40.50 -35.91
N LYS A 930 -2.03 39.16 -35.82
CA LYS A 930 -2.61 38.30 -36.87
C LYS A 930 -3.63 37.31 -36.32
N ALA A 931 -4.87 37.74 -36.44
CA ALA A 931 -6.05 37.06 -36.99
C ALA A 931 -6.05 35.53 -37.13
N LYS A 932 -7.14 34.95 -36.58
CA LYS A 932 -7.80 33.69 -36.96
C LYS A 932 -7.78 33.44 -38.48
N ARG A 933 -7.48 32.21 -38.91
CA ARG A 933 -8.08 31.62 -40.11
C ARG A 933 -8.10 30.08 -40.08
N LYS A 934 -9.27 29.59 -40.50
CA LYS A 934 -9.77 28.22 -40.69
C LYS A 934 -8.81 27.25 -41.39
N ALA A 935 -8.94 25.98 -41.00
CA ALA A 935 -8.49 24.80 -41.72
C ALA A 935 -9.17 24.62 -43.09
N PRO A 936 -8.49 23.98 -44.06
CA PRO A 936 -9.14 23.23 -45.11
C PRO A 936 -8.80 21.73 -45.08
N SER A 937 -9.73 20.98 -45.63
CA SER A 937 -9.88 19.53 -45.75
C SER A 937 -8.90 18.84 -46.72
N GLY A 938 -8.43 17.66 -46.30
CA GLY A 938 -8.28 16.39 -47.04
C GLY A 938 -7.76 16.34 -48.49
N SER A 939 -6.69 15.56 -48.70
CA SER A 939 -6.40 14.79 -49.93
C SER A 939 -5.36 13.68 -49.64
N PRO A 940 -5.42 12.51 -50.30
CA PRO A 940 -4.78 11.26 -49.88
C PRO A 940 -3.40 11.09 -50.53
N ALA A 941 -2.33 11.15 -49.74
CA ALA A 941 -0.96 10.93 -50.23
C ALA A 941 -0.11 10.01 -49.32
N LEU A 942 -0.73 9.41 -48.28
CA LEU A 942 -0.04 8.59 -47.29
C LEU A 942 -0.24 7.09 -47.48
N TYR A 943 -1.13 6.67 -48.37
CA TYR A 943 -1.40 5.25 -48.62
C TYR A 943 -0.53 4.66 -49.74
N GLU A 944 -0.11 5.45 -50.73
CA GLU A 944 0.77 4.99 -51.82
C GLU A 944 2.24 4.83 -51.38
N ILE A 945 2.71 5.58 -50.37
CA ILE A 945 4.10 5.49 -49.90
C ILE A 945 4.33 4.25 -49.02
N MET A 946 3.30 3.75 -48.32
CA MET A 946 3.40 2.55 -47.50
C MET A 946 3.30 1.24 -48.30
N GLN A 947 2.74 1.26 -49.52
CA GLN A 947 2.72 0.08 -50.39
C GLN A 947 4.04 -0.13 -51.15
N THR A 948 4.75 0.93 -51.55
CA THR A 948 6.03 0.82 -52.28
C THR A 948 7.20 0.34 -51.41
N ILE A 949 7.11 0.49 -50.08
CA ILE A 949 8.15 0.01 -49.14
C ILE A 949 7.99 -1.49 -48.86
N ASN A 950 6.77 -2.02 -48.94
CA ASN A 950 6.50 -3.43 -48.66
C ASN A 950 6.90 -4.35 -49.83
N ASP A 951 6.77 -3.88 -51.07
CA ASP A 951 7.12 -4.69 -52.27
C ASP A 951 8.65 -4.79 -52.52
N HIS A 952 9.46 -3.93 -51.89
CA HIS A 952 10.92 -3.99 -51.99
C HIS A 952 11.61 -4.89 -50.93
N ALA A 953 10.86 -5.41 -49.96
CA ALA A 953 11.38 -6.30 -48.92
C ALA A 953 11.30 -7.80 -49.27
N GLU A 954 10.50 -8.20 -50.27
CA GLU A 954 10.31 -9.62 -50.64
C GLU A 954 11.23 -10.13 -51.77
N TYR A 955 12.01 -9.27 -52.44
CA TYR A 955 12.90 -9.69 -53.53
C TYR A 955 14.38 -9.91 -53.13
N GLY A 956 14.73 -9.80 -51.85
CA GLY A 956 16.12 -9.89 -51.35
C GLY A 956 16.53 -11.23 -50.72
N ALA A 957 15.62 -12.20 -50.58
CA ALA A 957 15.84 -13.40 -49.75
C ALA A 957 16.02 -14.73 -50.51
N SER A 958 16.31 -14.71 -51.82
CA SER A 958 16.44 -15.95 -52.62
C SER A 958 17.76 -16.14 -53.38
N THR A 959 18.84 -15.43 -53.02
CA THR A 959 20.11 -15.54 -53.78
C THR A 959 21.37 -15.52 -52.91
N VAL A 960 21.44 -16.36 -51.86
CA VAL A 960 22.71 -16.88 -51.33
C VAL A 960 22.46 -18.27 -50.72
N ALA A 961 22.27 -19.25 -51.59
CA ALA A 961 22.39 -20.67 -51.28
C ALA A 961 23.02 -21.37 -52.50
N ASN A 962 24.35 -21.28 -52.57
CA ASN A 962 25.26 -22.19 -53.26
C ASN A 962 26.66 -22.01 -52.65
#